data_AF-A0A926GXZ0-F1
#
_entry.id   AF-A0A926GXZ0-F1
#
_cell.length_a   1.000
_cell.length_b   1.000
_cell.length_c   1.000
_cell.angle_alpha   90.00
_cell.angle_beta   90.00
_cell.angle_gamma   90.00
#
_symmetry.space_group_name_H-M   'P 1'
#
loop_
_entity.id
_entity.type
_entity.pdbx_description
1 polymer ?
#
loop_
_entity_poly.entity_id
_entity_poly.type
_entity_poly.pdbx_seq_one_letter_code
_entity_poly.pdbx_strand_id
1 'polypeptide(L)'
;MKTTRRGVIRSGIGAMGAVLLGNTEAKAQEAGAKASTPPENPRSLAEALAHLDWEPETRGTLLLVAPERAGLQNTAIAVDNAGQEQMYQRAGTEPVRAGRNGFNLSRIASRYRRKIAAVGSLSVVVPETMATLRYKNLPAPDLFANVRPESRPQFLLATLSPAQWRTVMSADGLGIGDLKRDQQALFAALFPETMQVFRRDPPAPGAEYGKTERVPDESINRADLRLRLYKDVSWSYLYKNKDNIGGYNDLTMGDDGGGGKTPVYTMQFPQAVDARHSFTGGEYYGGDEPAAFGVTLMEAEPNRAKPSDLDYDAAVLDRVVTLIGAKTVADLVARVRESTGIELYADGRYAALSVFFRAVPNTGVRAGILLKALALSVTGTYRRVASGTDGAFVLTDDRVGSGVRLAAISDWINAAKQGIADERKKLMNAARENDTGTNAPWAIQDDMAPSPALLKRMKEAGVGDDRETRDKKLIPLADLPPGVQDRVRYQQGQWESIIESDSDSIYKTLRKDGVILRPQAKLAVVIPGVGTVPLQGDLAFSELPYQSTSTGDNGWYALGMFPPDPKATLPVRLDTKRVVKRVLAVTVQSEDDARTAAGLAKSRGFTVLMLATETTDVTPLTTAAKTAAPGIAVWLRTPLLRQSVDAGTENLLDRTIRGETYRQSLRRPIQASPYGGFGVMPKGNAQSDYLAVGDPAALAEIRNRLNALVASPQADALVFTDMTPPGYYGKDSGVGDAMVIQEFGYTPAMRLAFLREAGTDPVDLSPVGNLESWEYERGFDQKSTRVSLPFFPDLGANADRITINNVKGTDLGAKDAYGRWYEFRAKRLAAALDTLREGMRAMNPKMPLYWGGESVYSGLGEWLPAPPVKSSTAKTTATPPKKDAPPAFVWLTYAYDRRTPLDAAPMKPGERFARQASRHLEWLNQPPKKPGEKDTRPAQAGLFLDLTQAPLAEVEGLLSQVVFAP
;
A
#
# COMPACT_ATOMS: atom_id res chain seq x y z
N MET A 1 -22.67 38.27 40.94
CA MET A 1 -22.76 39.43 41.84
C MET A 1 -21.35 39.87 42.22
N LYS A 2 -21.04 41.18 42.03
CA LYS A 2 -19.93 41.97 42.60
C LYS A 2 -18.47 41.57 42.26
N THR A 3 -17.49 42.45 42.00
CA THR A 3 -17.33 43.79 41.40
C THR A 3 -15.81 44.07 41.43
N THR A 4 -15.23 44.35 40.26
CA THR A 4 -14.24 45.40 39.91
C THR A 4 -13.28 46.04 40.95
N ARG A 5 -11.98 46.16 40.57
CA ARG A 5 -11.10 47.38 40.54
C ARG A 5 -9.72 46.98 39.94
N ARG A 6 -9.11 47.53 38.88
CA ARG A 6 -8.73 48.89 38.35
C ARG A 6 -7.41 49.50 38.88
N GLY A 7 -6.55 49.93 37.94
CA GLY A 7 -5.41 50.89 38.05
C GLY A 7 -4.11 50.30 37.46
N VAL A 8 -3.59 50.60 36.26
CA VAL A 8 -3.21 51.84 35.51
C VAL A 8 -2.05 52.63 36.17
N ILE A 9 -0.90 52.76 35.47
CA ILE A 9 -0.27 54.01 34.94
C ILE A 9 1.21 53.77 34.51
N ARG A 10 1.51 54.10 33.23
CA ARG A 10 2.65 54.82 32.56
C ARG A 10 4.00 54.97 33.32
N SER A 11 5.16 55.23 32.73
CA SER A 11 5.77 55.38 31.38
C SER A 11 7.25 55.79 31.64
N GLY A 12 8.20 55.49 30.76
CA GLY A 12 9.53 56.11 30.84
C GLY A 12 10.50 55.66 29.75
N ILE A 13 10.63 56.48 28.71
CA ILE A 13 11.69 56.45 27.69
C ILE A 13 12.89 57.25 28.24
N GLY A 14 14.13 56.77 28.05
CA GLY A 14 15.34 57.56 28.32
C GLY A 14 16.63 56.79 28.03
N ALA A 15 17.45 57.35 27.14
CA ALA A 15 18.64 56.77 26.53
C ALA A 15 19.85 56.60 27.47
N MET A 16 20.72 55.62 27.18
CA MET A 16 22.18 55.78 27.18
C MET A 16 22.85 54.58 26.50
N GLY A 17 23.63 54.86 25.47
CA GLY A 17 24.53 53.90 24.84
C GLY A 17 25.92 53.90 25.48
N ALA A 18 26.69 52.91 25.04
CA ALA A 18 28.13 52.75 25.13
C ALA A 18 28.75 52.27 26.46
N VAL A 19 29.60 51.25 26.28
CA VAL A 19 30.64 50.68 27.16
C VAL A 19 30.24 49.34 27.80
N LEU A 20 30.46 48.26 27.04
CA LEU A 20 30.80 46.91 27.53
C LEU A 20 31.27 46.04 26.33
N LEU A 21 32.26 46.55 25.58
CA LEU A 21 33.16 45.72 24.79
C LEU A 21 34.50 45.72 25.55
N GLY A 22 34.83 44.57 26.14
CA GLY A 22 36.07 44.38 26.88
C GLY A 22 35.83 43.67 28.19
N ASN A 23 35.63 42.34 28.15
CA ASN A 23 36.04 41.43 29.24
C ASN A 23 35.80 39.92 29.00
N THR A 24 35.61 39.48 27.75
CA THR A 24 35.51 38.03 27.44
C THR A 24 36.81 37.40 26.91
N GLU A 25 37.79 38.18 26.45
CA GLU A 25 39.06 37.62 25.96
C GLU A 25 40.13 37.43 27.06
N ALA A 26 40.06 38.16 28.18
CA ALA A 26 41.10 38.07 29.22
C ALA A 26 40.97 36.85 30.16
N LYS A 27 39.82 36.17 30.23
CA LYS A 27 39.63 34.96 31.07
C LYS A 27 39.94 33.64 30.35
N ALA A 28 40.26 33.66 29.06
CA ALA A 28 40.66 32.47 28.31
C ALA A 28 42.18 32.22 28.32
N GLN A 29 43.00 33.20 28.73
CA GLN A 29 44.47 33.08 28.74
C GLN A 29 45.09 32.72 30.10
N GLU A 30 44.37 32.81 31.22
CA GLU A 30 44.91 32.49 32.56
C GLU A 30 44.49 31.12 33.13
N ALA A 31 43.65 30.35 32.44
CA ALA A 31 43.45 28.94 32.76
C ALA A 31 44.57 28.12 32.10
N GLY A 32 45.72 28.04 32.76
CA GLY A 32 46.73 27.02 32.47
C GLY A 32 46.08 25.64 32.56
N ALA A 33 45.65 25.13 31.41
CA ALA A 33 44.93 23.87 31.29
C ALA A 33 45.86 22.75 31.75
N LYS A 34 45.69 22.28 32.99
CA LYS A 34 45.99 20.88 33.31
C LYS A 34 45.16 20.07 32.32
N ALA A 35 45.82 19.52 31.30
CA ALA A 35 45.20 18.59 30.38
C ALA A 35 44.54 17.50 31.23
N SER A 36 43.20 17.55 31.33
CA SER A 36 42.44 16.53 32.04
C SER A 36 42.78 15.20 31.37
N THR A 37 43.26 14.24 32.17
CA THR A 37 43.55 12.89 31.69
C THR A 37 42.35 12.41 30.85
N PRO A 38 42.57 11.93 29.61
CA PRO A 38 41.48 11.48 28.76
C PRO A 38 40.63 10.44 29.51
N PRO A 39 39.29 10.47 29.42
CA PRO A 39 38.45 9.46 30.05
C PRO A 39 38.85 8.08 29.49
N GLU A 40 39.03 7.09 30.36
CA GLU A 40 39.45 5.74 29.95
C GLU A 40 38.45 5.06 28.99
N ASN A 41 37.21 5.56 28.91
CA ASN A 41 36.15 4.97 28.12
C ASN A 41 35.18 6.07 27.61
N PRO A 42 35.50 6.75 26.49
CA PRO A 42 34.63 7.79 25.94
C PRO A 42 33.28 7.19 25.54
N ARG A 43 32.17 7.84 25.94
CA ARG A 43 30.80 7.37 25.73
C ARG A 43 30.30 7.62 24.31
N SER A 44 30.97 8.50 23.57
CA SER A 44 30.62 8.88 22.20
C SER A 44 31.85 9.14 21.34
N LEU A 45 31.66 9.10 20.01
CA LEU A 45 32.70 9.49 19.05
C LEU A 45 33.14 10.94 19.25
N ALA A 46 32.21 11.85 19.58
CA ALA A 46 32.54 13.24 19.86
C ALA A 46 33.47 13.40 21.08
N GLU A 47 33.18 12.66 22.16
CA GLU A 47 34.03 12.63 23.37
C GLU A 47 35.42 12.04 23.08
N ALA A 48 35.48 10.95 22.30
CA ALA A 48 36.76 10.38 21.87
C ALA A 48 37.60 11.37 21.04
N LEU A 49 36.95 12.20 20.23
CA LEU A 49 37.60 13.17 19.35
C LEU A 49 38.03 14.46 20.05
N ALA A 50 37.39 14.81 21.16
CA ALA A 50 37.83 15.91 22.00
C ALA A 50 39.26 15.68 22.52
N HIS A 51 39.65 14.41 22.70
CA HIS A 51 40.97 13.96 23.17
C HIS A 51 41.85 13.36 22.06
N LEU A 52 41.49 13.56 20.79
CA LEU A 52 42.28 13.06 19.67
C LEU A 52 43.56 13.88 19.50
N ASP A 53 44.71 13.19 19.49
CA ASP A 53 46.01 13.76 19.14
C ASP A 53 46.15 13.87 17.61
N TRP A 54 45.48 14.86 17.03
CA TRP A 54 45.53 15.19 15.60
C TRP A 54 46.03 16.62 15.40
N GLU A 55 47.24 16.74 14.87
CA GLU A 55 47.88 18.00 14.48
C GLU A 55 47.52 18.33 13.02
N PRO A 56 46.63 19.31 12.76
CA PRO A 56 46.22 19.64 11.40
C PRO A 56 47.36 20.16 10.53
N GLU A 57 48.38 20.77 11.13
CA GLU A 57 49.54 21.33 10.43
C GLU A 57 50.38 20.24 9.76
N THR A 58 50.50 19.07 10.40
CA THR A 58 51.33 17.96 9.91
C THR A 58 50.52 16.90 9.17
N ARG A 59 49.26 16.70 9.55
CA ARG A 59 48.39 15.62 9.02
C ARG A 59 47.27 16.10 8.10
N GLY A 60 47.14 17.41 7.91
CA GLY A 60 46.08 18.03 7.11
C GLY A 60 44.73 18.10 7.83
N THR A 61 43.72 18.59 7.12
CA THR A 61 42.39 18.81 7.68
C THR A 61 41.63 17.50 7.85
N LEU A 62 41.13 17.27 9.06
CA LEU A 62 40.23 16.16 9.39
C LEU A 62 38.77 16.62 9.32
N LEU A 63 37.95 15.93 8.55
CA LEU A 63 36.49 16.05 8.53
C LEU A 63 35.86 14.80 9.15
N LEU A 64 34.93 15.02 10.06
CA LEU A 64 33.98 14.00 10.50
C LEU A 64 32.56 14.52 10.31
N VAL A 65 31.71 13.70 9.69
CA VAL A 65 30.26 13.85 9.77
C VAL A 65 29.78 12.93 10.90
N ALA A 66 29.46 13.52 12.06
CA ALA A 66 29.15 12.78 13.27
C ALA A 66 27.63 12.67 13.43
N PRO A 67 27.07 11.45 13.47
CA PRO A 67 25.76 11.25 14.06
C PRO A 67 25.93 11.27 15.57
N GLU A 68 25.89 12.45 16.20
CA GLU A 68 26.14 12.63 17.64
C GLU A 68 25.19 11.87 18.58
N ARG A 69 24.26 11.08 18.04
CA ARG A 69 23.33 10.22 18.78
C ARG A 69 23.48 8.72 18.50
N ALA A 70 24.53 8.29 17.79
CA ALA A 70 25.02 6.92 17.94
C ALA A 70 25.69 6.77 19.32
N GLY A 71 24.94 7.01 20.39
CA GLY A 71 25.33 6.53 21.69
C GLY A 71 25.49 5.02 21.56
N LEU A 72 26.64 4.52 21.99
CA LEU A 72 26.86 3.11 22.23
C LEU A 72 25.87 2.68 23.33
N GLN A 73 24.58 2.57 23.05
CA GLN A 73 23.69 1.76 23.86
C GLN A 73 24.02 0.32 23.49
N ASN A 74 25.12 -0.17 24.07
CA ASN A 74 25.49 -1.58 24.12
C ASN A 74 24.44 -2.44 24.85
N THR A 75 23.25 -1.91 25.13
CA THR A 75 22.15 -2.57 25.81
C THR A 75 21.11 -3.03 24.79
N ALA A 76 21.12 -4.32 24.46
CA ALA A 76 19.97 -4.93 23.82
C ALA A 76 18.91 -5.19 24.90
N ILE A 77 17.67 -4.73 24.66
CA ILE A 77 16.52 -5.18 25.44
C ILE A 77 16.08 -6.51 24.82
N ALA A 78 16.13 -7.60 25.59
CA ALA A 78 15.51 -8.85 25.20
C ALA A 78 14.39 -9.17 26.19
N VAL A 79 13.25 -9.60 25.67
CA VAL A 79 12.14 -10.06 26.48
C VAL A 79 12.41 -11.53 26.80
N ASP A 80 12.55 -11.87 28.08
CA ASP A 80 12.73 -13.27 28.46
C ASP A 80 11.44 -14.07 28.23
N ASN A 81 11.51 -15.40 28.40
CA ASN A 81 10.36 -16.30 28.20
C ASN A 81 9.17 -15.99 29.12
N ALA A 82 9.33 -15.11 30.13
CA ALA A 82 8.27 -14.65 31.04
C ALA A 82 7.68 -13.28 30.65
N GLY A 83 8.13 -12.68 29.54
CA GLY A 83 7.64 -11.37 29.11
C GLY A 83 8.34 -10.17 29.77
N GLN A 84 9.44 -10.39 30.53
CA GLN A 84 10.16 -9.30 31.19
C GLN A 84 11.29 -8.77 30.30
N GLU A 85 11.34 -7.45 30.10
CA GLU A 85 12.43 -6.77 29.39
C GLU A 85 13.73 -6.82 30.24
N GLN A 86 14.72 -7.60 29.82
CA GLN A 86 16.07 -7.60 30.40
C GLN A 86 17.06 -6.85 29.50
N MET A 87 17.85 -5.94 30.09
CA MET A 87 18.94 -5.25 29.39
C MET A 87 20.21 -6.10 29.41
N TYR A 88 20.66 -6.56 28.25
CA TYR A 88 21.94 -7.25 28.09
C TYR A 88 23.00 -6.27 27.59
N GLN A 89 24.09 -6.10 28.33
CA GLN A 89 25.32 -5.51 27.78
C GLN A 89 25.92 -6.48 26.76
N ARG A 90 26.06 -6.05 25.51
CA ARG A 90 26.63 -6.87 24.43
C ARG A 90 28.08 -7.22 24.78
N ALA A 91 28.31 -8.47 25.18
CA ALA A 91 29.64 -9.00 25.46
C ALA A 91 30.49 -8.94 24.18
N GLY A 92 31.59 -8.18 24.18
CA GLY A 92 32.55 -8.22 23.08
C GLY A 92 33.28 -6.93 22.67
N THR A 93 33.12 -5.79 23.34
CA THR A 93 34.00 -4.63 23.07
C THR A 93 34.88 -4.34 24.27
N GLU A 94 36.13 -4.81 24.24
CA GLU A 94 37.16 -4.35 25.18
C GLU A 94 37.17 -2.81 25.21
N PRO A 95 37.30 -2.16 26.39
CA PRO A 95 37.42 -0.71 26.47
C PRO A 95 38.59 -0.22 25.61
N VAL A 96 38.42 0.88 24.87
CA VAL A 96 39.55 1.50 24.15
C VAL A 96 40.46 2.11 25.19
N ARG A 97 41.47 1.36 25.63
CA ARG A 97 42.52 1.94 26.47
C ARG A 97 43.31 2.92 25.61
N ALA A 98 43.39 4.17 26.05
CA ALA A 98 44.32 5.14 25.48
C ALA A 98 45.72 4.53 25.51
N GLY A 99 46.45 4.63 24.39
CA GLY A 99 47.88 4.29 24.39
C GLY A 99 48.66 5.30 25.22
N ARG A 100 49.97 5.07 25.41
CA ARG A 100 50.87 6.07 26.04
C ARG A 100 50.82 7.45 25.37
N ASN A 101 50.38 7.52 24.10
CA ASN A 101 50.28 8.73 23.29
C ASN A 101 48.80 9.12 23.01
N GLY A 102 47.86 8.76 23.88
CA GLY A 102 46.43 9.09 23.69
C GLY A 102 45.66 8.13 22.77
N PHE A 103 44.53 8.60 22.24
CA PHE A 103 43.68 7.81 21.34
C PHE A 103 44.18 7.86 19.89
N ASN A 104 44.33 6.69 19.27
CA ASN A 104 44.61 6.58 17.83
C ASN A 104 43.30 6.68 17.04
N LEU A 105 43.22 7.60 16.07
CA LEU A 105 42.04 7.82 15.22
C LEU A 105 41.57 6.54 14.51
N SER A 106 42.48 5.67 14.05
CA SER A 106 42.08 4.43 13.37
C SER A 106 41.42 3.44 14.32
N ARG A 107 41.91 3.35 15.57
CA ARG A 107 41.29 2.53 16.62
C ARG A 107 39.93 3.07 17.05
N ILE A 108 39.80 4.40 17.19
CA ILE A 108 38.51 5.03 17.44
C ILE A 108 37.56 4.70 16.28
N ALA A 109 37.98 4.96 15.05
CA ALA A 109 37.14 4.76 13.87
C ALA A 109 36.65 3.31 13.76
N SER A 110 37.52 2.31 13.85
CA SER A 110 37.13 0.89 13.73
C SER A 110 36.18 0.43 14.84
N ARG A 111 36.27 0.98 16.06
CA ARG A 111 35.28 0.70 17.12
C ARG A 111 33.86 1.11 16.71
N TYR A 112 33.74 2.19 15.94
CA TYR A 112 32.47 2.68 15.40
C TYR A 112 32.18 2.15 13.98
N ARG A 113 32.87 1.08 13.53
CA ARG A 113 32.79 0.53 12.16
C ARG A 113 33.04 1.59 11.09
N ARG A 114 34.05 2.42 11.33
CA ARG A 114 34.51 3.49 10.44
C ARG A 114 35.97 3.31 10.09
N LYS A 115 36.35 3.89 8.95
CA LYS A 115 37.73 3.98 8.48
C LYS A 115 38.08 5.43 8.16
N ILE A 116 39.37 5.72 8.13
CA ILE A 116 39.89 6.99 7.64
C ILE A 116 40.11 6.85 6.13
N ALA A 117 39.55 7.77 5.35
CA ALA A 117 39.77 7.84 3.90
C ALA A 117 40.39 9.19 3.55
N ALA A 118 41.39 9.18 2.67
CA ALA A 118 41.93 10.40 2.07
C ALA A 118 41.09 10.80 0.85
N VAL A 119 40.66 12.07 0.82
CA VAL A 119 39.95 12.68 -0.31
C VAL A 119 40.66 13.97 -0.64
N GLY A 120 41.60 13.93 -1.61
CA GLY A 120 42.45 15.08 -1.92
C GLY A 120 43.24 15.53 -0.69
N SER A 121 43.07 16.80 -0.28
CA SER A 121 43.72 17.38 0.92
C SER A 121 42.98 17.10 2.24
N LEU A 122 41.87 16.37 2.21
CA LEU A 122 41.08 16.03 3.40
C LEU A 122 41.35 14.59 3.87
N SER A 123 41.51 14.43 5.18
CA SER A 123 41.30 13.15 5.87
C SER A 123 39.86 13.09 6.36
N VAL A 124 39.14 12.01 6.09
CA VAL A 124 37.70 11.91 6.37
C VAL A 124 37.38 10.62 7.10
N VAL A 125 36.60 10.69 8.18
CA VAL A 125 36.15 9.51 8.93
C VAL A 125 34.80 9.03 8.37
N VAL A 126 34.83 7.91 7.64
CA VAL A 126 33.71 7.39 6.86
C VAL A 126 33.32 5.98 7.33
N PRO A 127 32.09 5.50 7.10
CA PRO A 127 31.72 4.11 7.37
C PRO A 127 32.65 3.11 6.66
N GLU A 128 32.91 1.95 7.27
CA GLU A 128 33.70 0.88 6.65
C GLU A 128 32.96 0.27 5.46
N THR A 129 31.66 0.06 5.61
CA THR A 129 30.75 -0.48 4.61
C THR A 129 29.68 0.55 4.22
N MET A 130 29.12 0.36 3.03
CA MET A 130 27.90 1.00 2.55
C MET A 130 26.89 -0.10 2.23
N ALA A 131 25.60 0.18 2.41
CA ALA A 131 24.59 -0.69 1.84
C ALA A 131 24.42 -0.37 0.35
N THR A 132 24.09 -1.38 -0.45
CA THR A 132 23.62 -1.21 -1.83
C THR A 132 22.30 -1.96 -1.97
N LEU A 133 21.32 -1.32 -2.58
CA LEU A 133 20.03 -1.93 -2.85
C LEU A 133 20.07 -2.50 -4.27
N ARG A 134 19.89 -3.81 -4.40
CA ARG A 134 19.68 -4.50 -5.66
C ARG A 134 18.24 -4.32 -6.09
N TYR A 135 18.04 -3.58 -7.18
CA TYR A 135 16.72 -3.33 -7.76
C TYR A 135 16.69 -3.52 -9.28
N LYS A 136 17.87 -3.65 -9.91
CA LYS A 136 18.05 -3.95 -11.32
C LYS A 136 18.50 -5.38 -11.47
N ASN A 137 18.04 -6.04 -12.53
CA ASN A 137 18.42 -7.41 -12.88
C ASN A 137 18.25 -8.39 -11.71
N LEU A 138 17.19 -8.20 -10.91
CA LEU A 138 16.85 -9.16 -9.86
C LEU A 138 16.61 -10.51 -10.54
N PRO A 139 17.20 -11.61 -10.03
CA PRO A 139 16.93 -12.94 -10.56
C PRO A 139 15.44 -13.27 -10.47
N ALA A 140 15.01 -14.28 -11.21
CA ALA A 140 13.65 -14.79 -11.06
C ALA A 140 13.43 -15.15 -9.57
N PRO A 141 12.31 -14.71 -8.97
CA PRO A 141 12.01 -15.02 -7.58
C PRO A 141 11.95 -16.55 -7.41
N ASP A 142 12.54 -17.06 -6.34
CA ASP A 142 12.22 -18.41 -5.89
C ASP A 142 10.80 -18.35 -5.30
N LEU A 143 9.85 -18.81 -6.11
CA LEU A 143 8.44 -18.82 -5.77
C LEU A 143 8.16 -19.65 -4.50
N PHE A 144 9.10 -20.48 -4.03
CA PHE A 144 8.95 -21.38 -2.89
C PHE A 144 9.70 -20.92 -1.63
N ALA A 145 10.72 -20.08 -1.75
CA ALA A 145 11.53 -19.63 -0.62
C ALA A 145 10.69 -18.96 0.49
N ASN A 146 9.65 -18.21 0.09
CA ASN A 146 8.75 -17.51 1.01
C ASN A 146 7.35 -18.17 1.11
N VAL A 147 7.18 -19.37 0.57
CA VAL A 147 5.93 -20.11 0.75
C VAL A 147 5.87 -20.59 2.19
N ARG A 148 4.77 -20.22 2.85
CA ARG A 148 4.53 -20.62 4.23
C ARG A 148 4.63 -22.15 4.37
N PRO A 149 5.21 -22.67 5.46
CA PRO A 149 5.37 -24.11 5.64
C PRO A 149 4.10 -24.91 5.34
N GLU A 150 2.91 -24.42 5.73
CA GLU A 150 1.61 -25.06 5.49
C GLU A 150 1.18 -25.13 4.02
N SER A 151 1.72 -24.24 3.16
CA SER A 151 1.39 -24.20 1.74
C SER A 151 2.34 -25.05 0.88
N ARG A 152 3.57 -25.28 1.36
CA ARG A 152 4.59 -26.09 0.65
C ARG A 152 4.08 -27.49 0.22
N PRO A 153 3.27 -28.21 1.02
CA PRO A 153 2.80 -29.52 0.59
C PRO A 153 1.81 -29.45 -0.57
N GLN A 154 0.99 -28.39 -0.66
CA GLN A 154 0.10 -28.15 -1.80
C GLN A 154 0.91 -27.93 -3.08
N PHE A 155 2.02 -27.17 -3.00
CA PHE A 155 2.92 -26.97 -4.13
C PHE A 155 3.59 -28.28 -4.57
N LEU A 156 4.12 -29.06 -3.63
CA LEU A 156 4.74 -30.34 -3.94
C LEU A 156 3.74 -31.28 -4.63
N LEU A 157 2.57 -31.51 -4.02
CA LEU A 157 1.55 -32.43 -4.55
C LEU A 157 1.18 -32.10 -5.99
N ALA A 158 1.02 -30.82 -6.29
CA ALA A 158 0.55 -30.44 -7.60
C ALA A 158 1.63 -30.45 -8.70
N THR A 159 2.91 -30.57 -8.32
CA THR A 159 3.99 -30.86 -9.28
C THR A 159 4.14 -32.36 -9.59
N LEU A 160 3.42 -33.23 -8.87
CA LEU A 160 3.57 -34.69 -9.03
C LEU A 160 3.06 -35.16 -10.39
N SER A 161 3.82 -36.05 -11.01
CA SER A 161 3.38 -36.79 -12.20
C SER A 161 2.25 -37.78 -11.84
N PRO A 162 1.47 -38.27 -12.82
CA PRO A 162 0.43 -39.26 -12.57
C PRO A 162 0.92 -40.53 -11.85
N ALA A 163 2.18 -40.96 -12.07
CA ALA A 163 2.76 -42.09 -11.36
C ALA A 163 3.05 -41.75 -9.89
N GLN A 164 3.65 -40.58 -9.63
CA GLN A 164 3.91 -40.09 -8.27
C GLN A 164 2.60 -39.86 -7.49
N TRP A 165 1.52 -39.43 -8.16
CA TRP A 165 0.19 -39.35 -7.56
C TRP A 165 -0.32 -40.70 -7.08
N ARG A 166 -0.13 -41.78 -7.84
CA ARG A 166 -0.48 -43.13 -7.37
C ARG A 166 0.39 -43.55 -6.19
N THR A 167 1.67 -43.20 -6.21
CA THR A 167 2.61 -43.50 -5.12
C THR A 167 2.28 -42.73 -3.84
N VAL A 168 1.95 -41.44 -3.90
CA VAL A 168 1.56 -40.65 -2.71
C VAL A 168 0.23 -41.15 -2.12
N MET A 169 -0.64 -41.72 -2.95
CA MET A 169 -1.89 -42.37 -2.51
C MET A 169 -1.69 -43.85 -2.12
N SER A 170 -0.49 -44.41 -2.18
CA SER A 170 -0.25 -45.80 -1.81
C SER A 170 -0.15 -45.97 -0.28
N ALA A 171 -0.05 -47.21 0.19
CA ALA A 171 0.26 -47.48 1.59
C ALA A 171 1.68 -47.04 1.98
N ASP A 172 2.63 -47.18 1.04
CA ASP A 172 4.06 -46.90 1.24
C ASP A 172 4.38 -45.40 1.19
N GLY A 173 3.54 -44.62 0.50
CA GLY A 173 3.74 -43.19 0.30
C GLY A 173 4.89 -42.86 -0.68
N LEU A 174 5.14 -41.57 -0.84
CA LEU A 174 6.09 -40.96 -1.77
C LEU A 174 7.29 -40.39 -1.02
N GLY A 175 8.48 -40.93 -1.21
CA GLY A 175 9.72 -40.44 -0.58
C GLY A 175 10.55 -39.54 -1.48
N ILE A 176 11.63 -39.00 -0.94
CA ILE A 176 12.51 -38.09 -1.66
C ILE A 176 13.16 -38.71 -2.91
N GLY A 177 13.42 -40.02 -2.89
CA GLY A 177 13.94 -40.77 -4.05
C GLY A 177 12.95 -40.92 -5.20
N ASP A 178 11.66 -40.74 -4.94
CA ASP A 178 10.59 -40.82 -5.95
C ASP A 178 10.37 -39.49 -6.68
N LEU A 179 11.10 -38.45 -6.27
CA LEU A 179 10.92 -37.06 -6.71
C LEU A 179 12.01 -36.62 -7.69
N LYS A 180 11.65 -35.75 -8.64
CA LYS A 180 12.59 -35.02 -9.49
C LYS A 180 13.37 -33.99 -8.65
N ARG A 181 14.51 -33.53 -9.15
CA ARG A 181 15.39 -32.57 -8.45
C ARG A 181 14.65 -31.37 -7.85
N ASP A 182 13.79 -30.70 -8.61
CA ASP A 182 13.06 -29.52 -8.12
C ASP A 182 12.00 -29.88 -7.06
N GLN A 183 11.40 -31.07 -7.18
CA GLN A 183 10.46 -31.60 -6.20
C GLN A 183 11.16 -32.05 -4.91
N GLN A 184 12.40 -32.55 -5.01
CA GLN A 184 13.23 -32.92 -3.85
C GLN A 184 13.52 -31.71 -2.97
N ALA A 185 13.76 -30.54 -3.57
CA ALA A 185 13.95 -29.29 -2.82
C ALA A 185 12.68 -28.90 -2.04
N LEU A 186 11.50 -29.00 -2.67
CA LEU A 186 10.22 -28.77 -2.00
C LEU A 186 9.96 -29.77 -0.87
N PHE A 187 10.27 -31.06 -1.09
CA PHE A 187 10.16 -32.10 -0.07
C PHE A 187 11.10 -31.85 1.10
N ALA A 188 12.36 -31.52 0.84
CA ALA A 188 13.32 -31.17 1.89
C ALA A 188 12.87 -29.93 2.68
N ALA A 189 12.26 -28.95 2.01
CA ALA A 189 11.72 -27.76 2.68
C ALA A 189 10.49 -28.05 3.57
N LEU A 190 9.82 -29.19 3.44
CA LEU A 190 8.75 -29.61 4.36
C LEU A 190 9.29 -30.08 5.71
N PHE A 191 10.54 -30.52 5.76
CA PHE A 191 11.14 -31.17 6.92
C PHE A 191 12.43 -30.43 7.29
N PRO A 192 12.43 -29.54 8.29
CA PRO A 192 13.62 -28.82 8.73
C PRO A 192 14.69 -29.75 9.31
N GLU A 193 15.95 -29.25 9.39
CA GLU A 193 17.15 -29.97 9.88
C GLU A 193 16.97 -30.71 11.19
N THR A 194 16.15 -30.16 12.06
CA THR A 194 15.74 -30.75 13.32
C THR A 194 14.22 -30.78 13.34
N MET A 195 13.61 -31.93 13.58
CA MET A 195 12.17 -32.06 13.82
C MET A 195 11.97 -32.95 15.04
N GLN A 196 10.93 -32.67 15.81
CA GLN A 196 10.55 -33.48 16.96
C GLN A 196 9.21 -34.12 16.68
N VAL A 197 9.13 -35.43 16.86
CA VAL A 197 7.86 -36.15 16.78
C VAL A 197 7.46 -36.51 18.19
N PHE A 198 6.22 -36.22 18.53
CA PHE A 198 5.63 -36.53 19.81
C PHE A 198 4.54 -37.57 19.60
N ARG A 199 4.57 -38.62 20.42
CA ARG A 199 3.47 -39.55 20.59
C ARG A 199 2.59 -39.02 21.71
N ARG A 200 1.31 -38.82 21.43
CA ARG A 200 0.30 -38.47 22.43
C ARG A 200 -0.64 -39.64 22.60
N ASP A 201 -0.58 -40.31 23.75
CA ASP A 201 -1.53 -41.36 24.07
C ASP A 201 -2.95 -40.77 24.24
N PRO A 202 -4.02 -41.57 24.07
CA PRO A 202 -5.37 -41.12 24.40
C PRO A 202 -5.46 -40.66 25.86
N PRO A 203 -6.24 -39.62 26.17
CA PRO A 203 -6.52 -39.29 27.57
C PRO A 203 -7.19 -40.48 28.27
N ALA A 204 -6.72 -40.82 29.47
CA ALA A 204 -7.45 -41.74 30.33
C ALA A 204 -8.83 -41.13 30.67
N PRO A 205 -9.88 -41.93 30.96
CA PRO A 205 -11.18 -41.39 31.37
C PRO A 205 -11.04 -40.36 32.51
N GLY A 206 -11.43 -39.11 32.25
CA GLY A 206 -11.35 -37.99 33.20
C GLY A 206 -10.06 -37.15 33.15
N ALA A 207 -9.08 -37.49 32.31
CA ALA A 207 -7.91 -36.64 32.05
C ALA A 207 -8.18 -35.71 30.86
N GLU A 208 -7.79 -34.44 31.00
CA GLU A 208 -7.94 -33.44 29.94
C GLU A 208 -6.96 -33.69 28.78
N TYR A 209 -5.78 -34.22 29.09
CA TYR A 209 -4.72 -34.50 28.12
C TYR A 209 -4.09 -35.88 28.36
N GLY A 210 -3.87 -36.64 27.29
CA GLY A 210 -3.08 -37.88 27.37
C GLY A 210 -1.57 -37.60 27.49
N LYS A 211 -0.82 -38.64 27.88
CA LYS A 211 0.64 -38.55 28.05
C LYS A 211 1.31 -38.25 26.71
N THR A 212 2.16 -37.22 26.68
CA THR A 212 2.98 -36.88 25.52
C THR A 212 4.40 -37.40 25.72
N GLU A 213 4.87 -38.29 24.86
CA GLU A 213 6.22 -38.85 24.85
C GLU A 213 6.95 -38.41 23.59
N ARG A 214 8.19 -37.93 23.72
CA ARG A 214 9.04 -37.61 22.57
C ARG A 214 9.57 -38.89 21.94
N VAL A 215 9.37 -39.04 20.64
CA VAL A 215 10.00 -40.10 19.85
C VAL A 215 11.51 -39.80 19.75
N PRO A 216 12.42 -40.76 20.04
CA PRO A 216 13.86 -40.53 20.01
C PRO A 216 14.36 -40.01 18.64
N ASP A 217 15.15 -38.93 18.61
CA ASP A 217 15.60 -38.29 17.36
C ASP A 217 16.36 -39.24 16.41
N GLU A 218 17.11 -40.19 16.96
CA GLU A 218 17.88 -41.21 16.23
C GLU A 218 17.00 -42.16 15.38
N SER A 219 15.70 -42.18 15.65
CA SER A 219 14.72 -42.98 14.89
C SER A 219 14.19 -42.27 13.64
N ILE A 220 14.54 -40.99 13.41
CA ILE A 220 13.94 -40.19 12.35
C ILE A 220 15.01 -39.74 11.34
N ASN A 221 15.19 -40.54 10.29
CA ASN A 221 16.03 -40.19 9.15
C ASN A 221 15.21 -39.54 8.02
N ARG A 222 15.61 -38.34 7.58
CA ARG A 222 14.92 -37.62 6.49
C ARG A 222 14.84 -38.39 5.18
N ALA A 223 15.87 -39.14 4.85
CA ALA A 223 15.91 -39.91 3.62
C ALA A 223 14.81 -41.00 3.58
N ASP A 224 14.32 -41.39 4.75
CA ASP A 224 13.36 -42.47 4.94
C ASP A 224 11.91 -41.99 5.08
N LEU A 225 11.68 -40.67 5.18
CA LEU A 225 10.34 -40.10 5.24
C LEU A 225 9.60 -40.32 3.92
N ARG A 226 8.30 -40.62 4.02
CA ARG A 226 7.40 -40.72 2.86
C ARG A 226 6.20 -39.81 3.09
N LEU A 227 5.76 -39.08 2.08
CA LEU A 227 4.50 -38.35 2.09
C LEU A 227 3.37 -39.25 1.66
N ARG A 228 2.23 -39.15 2.33
CA ARG A 228 1.05 -39.94 2.02
C ARG A 228 -0.21 -39.10 2.03
N LEU A 229 -0.95 -39.17 0.95
CA LEU A 229 -2.26 -38.57 0.81
C LEU A 229 -3.32 -39.63 1.10
N TYR A 230 -4.22 -39.34 2.04
CA TYR A 230 -5.31 -40.22 2.41
C TYR A 230 -6.58 -39.40 2.67
N LYS A 231 -7.72 -40.08 2.78
CA LYS A 231 -8.98 -39.49 3.20
C LYS A 231 -9.27 -39.81 4.64
N ASP A 232 -9.84 -38.82 5.28
CA ASP A 232 -10.39 -38.88 6.61
C ASP A 232 -11.80 -38.27 6.59
N VAL A 233 -12.61 -38.61 7.58
CA VAL A 233 -13.94 -38.00 7.76
C VAL A 233 -13.84 -36.96 8.86
N SER A 234 -13.94 -35.68 8.50
CA SER A 234 -14.28 -34.66 9.48
C SER A 234 -15.79 -34.52 9.57
N TRP A 235 -16.25 -33.96 10.68
CA TRP A 235 -17.64 -33.60 10.84
C TRP A 235 -17.79 -32.20 11.38
N SER A 236 -18.94 -31.62 11.08
CA SER A 236 -19.28 -30.28 11.52
C SER A 236 -20.66 -30.29 12.15
N TYR A 237 -20.84 -29.43 13.15
CA TYR A 237 -22.12 -29.26 13.83
C TYR A 237 -22.84 -28.00 13.35
N LEU A 238 -24.15 -28.11 13.23
CA LEU A 238 -25.01 -26.95 13.04
C LEU A 238 -25.29 -26.26 14.37
N TYR A 239 -24.95 -24.97 14.49
CA TYR A 239 -25.27 -24.15 15.66
C TYR A 239 -26.07 -22.88 15.30
N LYS A 240 -26.88 -22.38 16.24
CA LYS A 240 -27.56 -21.08 16.09
C LYS A 240 -26.77 -19.98 16.80
N ASN A 241 -26.53 -18.86 16.11
CA ASN A 241 -25.95 -17.67 16.72
C ASN A 241 -26.99 -16.94 17.60
N LYS A 242 -26.55 -16.26 18.67
CA LYS A 242 -27.33 -15.45 19.62
C LYS A 242 -28.27 -14.46 18.94
N ASP A 243 -27.85 -13.86 17.82
CA ASP A 243 -28.61 -12.86 17.07
C ASP A 243 -29.67 -13.47 16.14
N ASN A 244 -29.65 -14.78 15.92
CA ASN A 244 -30.59 -15.52 15.08
C ASN A 244 -30.70 -15.00 13.63
N ILE A 245 -29.72 -14.20 13.18
CA ILE A 245 -29.66 -13.61 11.84
C ILE A 245 -29.14 -14.70 10.89
N GLY A 246 -30.05 -15.49 10.30
CA GLY A 246 -29.76 -16.26 9.08
C GLY A 246 -29.65 -17.79 9.19
N GLY A 247 -30.14 -18.43 10.25
CA GLY A 247 -30.20 -19.90 10.35
C GLY A 247 -28.99 -20.54 11.06
N TYR A 248 -28.78 -21.85 10.85
CA TYR A 248 -27.67 -22.58 11.45
C TYR A 248 -26.35 -22.33 10.69
N ASN A 249 -25.31 -21.96 11.44
CA ASN A 249 -23.93 -21.88 10.96
C ASN A 249 -23.21 -23.21 11.17
N ASP A 250 -22.17 -23.43 10.39
CA ASP A 250 -21.38 -24.65 10.47
C ASP A 250 -20.14 -24.44 11.35
N LEU A 251 -19.93 -25.33 12.31
CA LEU A 251 -18.74 -25.37 13.14
C LEU A 251 -17.93 -26.60 12.74
N THR A 252 -16.95 -26.40 11.86
CA THR A 252 -16.04 -27.47 11.42
C THR A 252 -15.14 -27.86 12.59
N MET A 253 -15.18 -29.13 12.96
CA MET A 253 -14.28 -29.67 13.95
C MET A 253 -12.97 -30.03 13.27
N GLY A 254 -11.89 -29.35 13.66
CA GLY A 254 -10.56 -29.89 13.44
C GLY A 254 -10.48 -31.25 14.10
N ASP A 255 -10.01 -32.24 13.35
CA ASP A 255 -9.66 -33.53 13.92
C ASP A 255 -8.35 -33.37 14.70
N ASP A 256 -8.43 -32.70 15.85
CA ASP A 256 -7.29 -32.46 16.73
C ASP A 256 -6.85 -33.77 17.44
N GLY A 257 -7.28 -34.94 16.94
CA GLY A 257 -6.90 -36.27 17.39
C GLY A 257 -7.40 -36.67 18.78
N GLY A 258 -8.16 -35.81 19.46
CA GLY A 258 -8.42 -35.94 20.91
C GLY A 258 -9.37 -37.07 21.35
N GLY A 259 -10.04 -37.79 20.44
CA GLY A 259 -11.10 -38.75 20.79
C GLY A 259 -10.85 -40.22 20.44
N GLY A 260 -9.73 -40.55 19.78
CA GLY A 260 -9.42 -41.92 19.36
C GLY A 260 -8.79 -42.76 20.47
N LYS A 261 -9.03 -44.09 20.44
CA LYS A 261 -8.31 -45.07 21.30
C LYS A 261 -6.85 -45.31 20.86
N THR A 262 -6.43 -44.67 19.78
CA THR A 262 -5.11 -44.86 19.16
C THR A 262 -4.22 -43.67 19.51
N PRO A 263 -2.95 -43.89 19.88
CA PRO A 263 -1.99 -42.80 20.05
C PRO A 263 -1.91 -41.93 18.79
N VAL A 264 -1.91 -40.62 18.98
CA VAL A 264 -1.77 -39.64 17.90
C VAL A 264 -0.34 -39.13 17.90
N TYR A 265 0.29 -39.18 16.74
CA TYR A 265 1.60 -38.56 16.57
C TYR A 265 1.44 -37.13 16.07
N THR A 266 2.15 -36.20 16.69
CA THR A 266 2.25 -34.82 16.22
C THR A 266 3.69 -34.50 15.88
N MET A 267 3.89 -33.78 14.79
CA MET A 267 5.20 -33.26 14.42
C MET A 267 5.30 -31.82 14.91
N GLN A 268 6.23 -31.56 15.81
CA GLN A 268 6.61 -30.21 16.17
C GLN A 268 7.91 -29.91 15.43
N PHE A 269 7.84 -28.99 14.49
CA PHE A 269 9.06 -28.32 14.07
C PHE A 269 9.53 -27.53 15.28
N PRO A 270 10.80 -27.67 15.71
CA PRO A 270 11.33 -26.81 16.73
C PRO A 270 10.94 -25.41 16.28
N GLN A 271 10.14 -24.75 17.11
CA GLN A 271 10.05 -23.32 17.06
C GLN A 271 11.50 -22.94 17.31
N ALA A 272 12.26 -22.73 16.24
CA ALA A 272 13.43 -21.90 16.36
C ALA A 272 12.90 -20.73 17.16
N VAL A 273 13.62 -20.32 18.19
CA VAL A 273 13.42 -19.03 18.86
C VAL A 273 13.73 -17.89 17.86
N ASP A 274 13.49 -18.12 16.57
CA ASP A 274 12.98 -17.16 15.63
C ASP A 274 11.65 -16.64 16.16
N ALA A 275 11.78 -15.56 16.91
CA ALA A 275 10.89 -14.41 16.84
C ALA A 275 10.61 -13.90 15.39
N ARG A 276 10.86 -14.70 14.34
CA ARG A 276 10.70 -14.36 12.92
C ARG A 276 9.34 -14.79 12.35
N HIS A 277 8.55 -15.61 13.05
CA HIS A 277 7.31 -16.17 12.50
C HIS A 277 6.23 -16.39 13.57
N SER A 278 5.98 -15.39 14.43
CA SER A 278 4.82 -15.48 15.32
C SER A 278 3.53 -15.49 14.50
N PHE A 279 2.74 -16.55 14.71
CA PHE A 279 1.58 -16.96 13.93
C PHE A 279 0.36 -16.07 14.21
N THR A 280 0.45 -14.76 13.98
CA THR A 280 -0.74 -13.88 13.94
C THR A 280 -0.53 -12.76 12.92
N GLY A 281 -0.66 -13.10 11.63
CA GLY A 281 -1.27 -12.23 10.63
C GLY A 281 -0.61 -10.91 10.22
N GLY A 282 0.49 -10.45 10.82
CA GLY A 282 1.04 -9.10 10.54
C GLY A 282 2.57 -8.98 10.40
N GLU A 283 3.35 -10.01 10.70
CA GLU A 283 4.83 -9.91 10.71
C GLU A 283 5.47 -10.48 9.43
N TYR A 284 5.02 -10.02 8.27
CA TYR A 284 5.44 -10.64 6.98
C TYR A 284 6.86 -10.27 6.50
N TYR A 285 7.62 -9.47 7.25
CA TYR A 285 8.98 -9.04 6.86
C TYR A 285 9.97 -8.84 8.03
N GLY A 286 9.69 -9.43 9.22
CA GLY A 286 10.50 -9.21 10.44
C GLY A 286 11.75 -10.09 10.59
N GLY A 287 12.13 -10.87 9.58
CA GLY A 287 13.42 -11.56 9.60
C GLY A 287 14.52 -10.59 9.17
N ASP A 288 15.59 -10.47 9.97
CA ASP A 288 16.83 -9.69 9.74
C ASP A 288 17.54 -9.93 8.38
N GLU A 289 16.97 -10.74 7.50
CA GLU A 289 17.55 -11.03 6.21
C GLU A 289 17.05 -10.05 5.15
N PRO A 290 17.96 -9.32 4.47
CA PRO A 290 17.64 -8.43 3.37
C PRO A 290 17.21 -9.20 2.10
N ALA A 291 16.48 -10.30 2.23
CA ALA A 291 16.08 -11.17 1.14
C ALA A 291 14.55 -11.25 1.01
N ALA A 292 14.07 -11.32 -0.22
CA ALA A 292 12.67 -11.63 -0.53
C ALA A 292 12.66 -12.73 -1.58
N PHE A 293 11.78 -13.73 -1.46
CA PHE A 293 11.67 -14.86 -2.38
C PHE A 293 13.04 -15.49 -2.70
N GLY A 294 13.88 -15.70 -1.67
CA GLY A 294 15.22 -16.27 -1.80
C GLY A 294 16.27 -15.36 -2.46
N VAL A 295 15.94 -14.10 -2.74
CA VAL A 295 16.82 -13.14 -3.42
C VAL A 295 17.24 -12.04 -2.46
N THR A 296 18.55 -11.91 -2.22
CA THR A 296 19.13 -10.79 -1.47
C THR A 296 18.90 -9.47 -2.21
N LEU A 297 18.07 -8.60 -1.63
CA LEU A 297 17.73 -7.27 -2.10
C LEU A 297 18.72 -6.20 -1.62
N MET A 298 19.41 -6.41 -0.49
CA MET A 298 20.37 -5.44 0.04
C MET A 298 21.67 -6.11 0.45
N GLU A 299 22.79 -5.50 0.06
CA GLU A 299 24.13 -5.99 0.34
C GLU A 299 24.96 -4.98 1.10
N ALA A 300 25.79 -5.46 2.02
CA ALA A 300 26.82 -4.66 2.65
C ALA A 300 28.12 -4.77 1.84
N GLU A 301 28.55 -3.67 1.25
CA GLU A 301 29.78 -3.59 0.46
C GLU A 301 30.81 -2.68 1.12
N PRO A 302 32.12 -2.82 0.86
CA PRO A 302 33.10 -1.84 1.30
C PRO A 302 32.73 -0.43 0.82
N ASN A 303 32.71 0.54 1.75
CA ASN A 303 32.34 1.92 1.43
C ASN A 303 33.33 2.50 0.42
N ARG A 304 32.80 2.97 -0.71
CA ARG A 304 33.50 3.60 -1.82
C ARG A 304 32.64 4.73 -2.36
N ALA A 305 33.24 5.67 -3.08
CA ALA A 305 32.49 6.75 -3.71
C ALA A 305 31.47 6.16 -4.70
N LYS A 306 30.18 6.45 -4.48
CA LYS A 306 29.12 6.09 -5.42
C LYS A 306 29.24 6.93 -6.69
N PRO A 307 28.77 6.43 -7.85
CA PRO A 307 28.66 7.25 -9.06
C PRO A 307 27.86 8.52 -8.76
N SER A 308 28.27 9.67 -9.29
CA SER A 308 27.60 10.96 -9.11
C SER A 308 27.29 11.62 -10.45
N ASP A 309 26.22 12.43 -10.49
CA ASP A 309 25.93 13.32 -11.62
C ASP A 309 26.77 14.60 -11.58
N LEU A 310 27.33 14.94 -10.42
CA LEU A 310 28.22 16.09 -10.25
C LEU A 310 29.65 15.68 -10.58
N ASP A 311 30.25 16.37 -11.54
CA ASP A 311 31.68 16.23 -11.83
C ASP A 311 32.50 16.99 -10.77
N TYR A 312 33.12 16.28 -9.85
CA TYR A 312 33.93 16.84 -8.76
C TYR A 312 35.20 17.56 -9.22
N ASP A 313 35.60 17.38 -10.48
CA ASP A 313 36.79 17.98 -11.09
C ASP A 313 36.43 19.11 -12.06
N ALA A 314 35.15 19.49 -12.16
CA ALA A 314 34.73 20.65 -12.93
C ALA A 314 35.41 21.93 -12.41
N ALA A 315 35.91 22.79 -13.31
CA ALA A 315 36.66 24.00 -12.96
C ALA A 315 35.92 24.96 -12.02
N VAL A 316 34.58 25.00 -12.10
CA VAL A 316 33.73 25.79 -11.19
C VAL A 316 33.86 25.34 -9.73
N LEU A 317 34.24 24.08 -9.48
CA LEU A 317 34.46 23.50 -8.16
C LEU A 317 35.92 23.61 -7.66
N ASP A 318 36.81 24.30 -8.38
CA ASP A 318 38.17 24.59 -7.91
C ASP A 318 38.21 25.70 -6.85
N ARG A 319 37.08 26.38 -6.61
CA ARG A 319 36.95 27.42 -5.58
C ARG A 319 37.24 26.87 -4.20
N VAL A 320 37.93 27.68 -3.38
CA VAL A 320 38.29 27.34 -2.01
C VAL A 320 37.16 27.75 -1.06
N VAL A 321 36.70 26.82 -0.24
CA VAL A 321 35.60 26.98 0.72
C VAL A 321 36.13 26.97 2.15
N THR A 322 35.74 27.97 2.93
CA THR A 322 36.09 28.03 4.36
C THR A 322 35.21 27.09 5.18
N LEU A 323 35.86 26.32 6.06
CA LEU A 323 35.20 25.40 7.00
C LEU A 323 34.79 26.09 8.31
N ILE A 324 35.28 27.31 8.56
CA ILE A 324 35.11 28.02 9.83
C ILE A 324 33.64 28.29 10.12
N GLY A 325 33.14 27.79 11.26
CA GLY A 325 31.79 28.04 11.74
C GLY A 325 30.70 27.18 11.10
N ALA A 326 31.05 26.25 10.22
CA ALA A 326 30.10 25.24 9.74
C ALA A 326 29.80 24.23 10.85
N LYS A 327 28.51 23.99 11.12
CA LYS A 327 28.04 23.07 12.17
C LYS A 327 27.33 21.85 11.61
N THR A 328 26.75 21.99 10.41
CA THR A 328 25.99 20.93 9.75
C THR A 328 26.47 20.66 8.32
N VAL A 329 26.06 19.54 7.74
CA VAL A 329 26.26 19.26 6.31
C VAL A 329 25.60 20.34 5.45
N ALA A 330 24.40 20.82 5.83
CA ALA A 330 23.72 21.90 5.13
C ALA A 330 24.56 23.19 5.08
N ASP A 331 25.23 23.55 6.18
CA ASP A 331 26.10 24.74 6.22
C ASP A 331 27.24 24.66 5.20
N LEU A 332 27.87 23.49 5.09
CA LEU A 332 28.96 23.27 4.14
C LEU A 332 28.46 23.31 2.70
N VAL A 333 27.34 22.65 2.40
CA VAL A 333 26.75 22.66 1.06
C VAL A 333 26.33 24.09 0.68
N ALA A 334 25.76 24.86 1.60
CA ALA A 334 25.39 26.25 1.36
C ALA A 334 26.62 27.14 1.05
N ARG A 335 27.74 26.93 1.76
CA ARG A 335 29.00 27.64 1.50
C ARG A 335 29.61 27.27 0.15
N VAL A 336 29.56 26.00 -0.24
CA VAL A 336 30.00 25.58 -1.57
C VAL A 336 29.13 26.27 -2.63
N ARG A 337 27.80 26.23 -2.48
CA ARG A 337 26.87 26.94 -3.38
C ARG A 337 27.20 28.42 -3.51
N GLU A 338 27.43 29.13 -2.40
CA GLU A 338 27.80 30.55 -2.40
C GLU A 338 29.12 30.82 -3.14
N SER A 339 30.14 29.98 -2.91
CA SER A 339 31.47 30.16 -3.52
C SER A 339 31.55 29.81 -5.00
N THR A 340 30.71 28.87 -5.46
CA THR A 340 30.77 28.27 -6.81
C THR A 340 29.66 28.75 -7.74
N GLY A 341 28.54 29.23 -7.19
CA GLY A 341 27.33 29.56 -7.93
C GLY A 341 26.48 28.35 -8.36
N ILE A 342 26.93 27.12 -8.09
CA ILE A 342 26.17 25.90 -8.42
C ILE A 342 25.01 25.76 -7.43
N GLU A 343 23.80 25.54 -7.94
CA GLU A 343 22.63 25.30 -7.11
C GLU A 343 22.74 23.91 -6.44
N LEU A 344 23.13 23.90 -5.15
CA LEU A 344 23.35 22.68 -4.37
C LEU A 344 22.43 22.60 -3.16
N TYR A 345 21.97 21.38 -2.86
CA TYR A 345 21.17 21.02 -1.70
C TYR A 345 21.75 19.80 -1.00
N ALA A 346 21.44 19.64 0.28
CA ALA A 346 21.54 18.37 0.97
C ALA A 346 20.13 17.90 1.30
N ASP A 347 19.82 16.64 1.00
CA ASP A 347 18.56 16.04 1.42
C ASP A 347 18.36 16.23 2.93
N GLY A 348 17.14 16.57 3.37
CA GLY A 348 16.81 16.82 4.78
C GLY A 348 17.36 15.77 5.77
N ARG A 349 17.47 14.50 5.34
CA ARG A 349 18.04 13.39 6.13
C ARG A 349 19.53 13.58 6.43
N TYR A 350 20.28 14.22 5.54
CA TYR A 350 21.71 14.51 5.67
C TYR A 350 21.97 15.95 6.12
N ALA A 351 21.12 16.89 5.71
CA ALA A 351 21.27 18.32 5.93
C ALA A 351 21.53 18.65 7.41
N ALA A 352 20.79 18.01 8.32
CA ALA A 352 20.86 18.25 9.75
C ALA A 352 22.02 17.51 10.47
N LEU A 353 22.81 16.70 9.76
CA LEU A 353 23.92 15.96 10.38
C LEU A 353 25.02 16.93 10.82
N SER A 354 25.45 16.81 12.07
CA SER A 354 26.55 17.59 12.62
C SER A 354 27.88 17.28 11.92
N VAL A 355 28.70 18.31 11.74
CA VAL A 355 30.05 18.19 11.17
C VAL A 355 31.08 18.69 12.17
N PHE A 356 32.22 18.00 12.20
CA PHE A 356 33.35 18.26 13.08
C PHE A 356 34.61 18.38 12.26
N PHE A 357 35.43 19.36 12.59
CA PHE A 357 36.68 19.63 11.89
C PHE A 357 37.85 19.78 12.85
N ARG A 358 39.00 19.24 12.45
CA ARG A 358 40.32 19.68 12.94
C ARG A 358 41.07 20.23 11.73
N ALA A 359 41.18 21.55 11.65
CA ALA A 359 41.80 22.26 10.54
C ALA A 359 42.70 23.37 11.08
N VAL A 360 43.74 23.73 10.34
CA VAL A 360 44.52 24.95 10.63
C VAL A 360 43.58 26.14 10.45
N PRO A 361 43.53 27.12 11.38
CA PRO A 361 42.71 28.31 11.20
C PRO A 361 42.96 28.95 9.83
N ASN A 362 41.89 29.36 9.15
CA ASN A 362 41.91 29.97 7.81
C ASN A 362 42.35 29.05 6.65
N THR A 363 42.51 27.74 6.87
CA THR A 363 42.62 26.81 5.73
C THR A 363 41.24 26.56 5.12
N GLY A 364 41.14 26.83 3.82
CA GLY A 364 40.00 26.44 3.02
C GLY A 364 40.27 25.15 2.24
N VAL A 365 39.21 24.55 1.71
CA VAL A 365 39.28 23.30 0.94
C VAL A 365 38.64 23.52 -0.42
N ARG A 366 39.21 22.93 -1.47
CA ARG A 366 38.60 22.93 -2.80
C ARG A 366 37.18 22.37 -2.74
N ALA A 367 36.20 23.09 -3.29
CA ALA A 367 34.78 22.72 -3.24
C ALA A 367 34.53 21.29 -3.71
N GLY A 368 35.12 20.87 -4.84
CA GLY A 368 34.96 19.51 -5.37
C GLY A 368 35.47 18.42 -4.42
N ILE A 369 36.57 18.68 -3.71
CA ILE A 369 37.12 17.77 -2.69
C ILE A 369 36.15 17.67 -1.49
N LEU A 370 35.64 18.81 -1.02
CA LEU A 370 34.71 18.86 0.10
C LEU A 370 33.40 18.12 -0.22
N LEU A 371 32.82 18.34 -1.40
CA LEU A 371 31.59 17.64 -1.81
C LEU A 371 31.80 16.13 -1.91
N LYS A 372 32.90 15.67 -2.52
CA LYS A 372 33.26 14.24 -2.61
C LYS A 372 33.45 13.62 -1.23
N ALA A 373 34.08 14.34 -0.30
CA ALA A 373 34.28 13.92 1.08
C ALA A 373 32.94 13.78 1.84
N LEU A 374 32.03 14.73 1.66
CA LEU A 374 30.69 14.67 2.25
C LEU A 374 29.88 13.48 1.72
N ALA A 375 29.88 13.25 0.40
CA ALA A 375 29.23 12.10 -0.20
C ALA A 375 29.76 10.78 0.37
N LEU A 376 31.08 10.61 0.46
CA LEU A 376 31.68 9.39 1.03
C LEU A 376 31.35 9.21 2.53
N SER A 377 31.26 10.30 3.28
CA SER A 377 30.96 10.28 4.73
C SER A 377 29.56 9.79 5.06
N VAL A 378 28.59 10.11 4.21
CA VAL A 378 27.19 9.70 4.38
C VAL A 378 26.82 8.52 3.49
N THR A 379 27.82 7.91 2.81
CA THR A 379 27.64 6.87 1.78
C THR A 379 26.66 7.28 0.67
N GLY A 380 26.57 8.57 0.38
CA GLY A 380 25.65 9.16 -0.57
C GLY A 380 26.31 9.50 -1.91
N THR A 381 25.61 10.32 -2.69
CA THR A 381 26.03 10.86 -3.99
C THR A 381 25.29 12.16 -4.30
N TYR A 382 25.80 12.95 -5.24
CA TYR A 382 25.04 14.08 -5.79
C TYR A 382 24.25 13.62 -7.02
N ARG A 383 22.93 13.80 -6.94
CA ARG A 383 21.99 13.57 -8.04
C ARG A 383 21.57 14.89 -8.66
N ARG A 384 21.48 14.95 -9.98
CA ARG A 384 20.94 16.09 -10.71
C ARG A 384 19.41 16.02 -10.74
N VAL A 385 18.73 17.10 -10.38
CA VAL A 385 17.25 17.12 -10.29
C VAL A 385 16.60 17.74 -11.53
N ALA A 386 17.28 18.69 -12.19
CA ALA A 386 16.80 19.33 -13.41
C ALA A 386 17.81 19.21 -14.57
N SER A 387 17.30 19.02 -15.78
CA SER A 387 18.07 19.09 -17.03
C SER A 387 18.42 20.55 -17.36
N GLY A 388 19.51 20.76 -18.12
CA GLY A 388 20.02 22.10 -18.50
C GLY A 388 21.33 22.51 -17.80
N THR A 389 22.07 23.43 -18.39
CA THR A 389 23.42 23.86 -17.92
C THR A 389 23.43 24.36 -16.47
N ASP A 390 22.29 24.86 -15.98
CA ASP A 390 22.09 25.36 -14.60
C ASP A 390 21.45 24.30 -13.70
N GLY A 391 21.87 23.04 -13.84
CA GLY A 391 21.26 21.92 -13.10
C GLY A 391 21.45 22.06 -11.59
N ALA A 392 20.37 21.94 -10.83
CA ALA A 392 20.44 21.79 -9.38
C ALA A 392 20.85 20.36 -8.99
N PHE A 393 21.73 20.24 -7.99
CA PHE A 393 22.16 18.95 -7.45
C PHE A 393 21.77 18.81 -5.98
N VAL A 394 21.45 17.58 -5.57
CA VAL A 394 21.14 17.23 -4.18
C VAL A 394 22.06 16.12 -3.70
N LEU A 395 22.69 16.30 -2.54
CA LEU A 395 23.34 15.21 -1.80
C LEU A 395 22.23 14.28 -1.29
N THR A 396 22.17 13.09 -1.88
CA THR A 396 21.18 12.05 -1.63
C THR A 396 21.88 10.70 -1.48
N ASP A 397 21.13 9.62 -1.28
CA ASP A 397 21.67 8.27 -1.18
C ASP A 397 22.14 7.70 -2.54
N ASP A 398 21.39 7.99 -3.60
CA ASP A 398 21.56 7.34 -4.92
C ASP A 398 21.13 8.27 -6.06
N ARG A 399 21.76 8.12 -7.24
CA ARG A 399 21.44 8.86 -8.46
C ARG A 399 20.05 8.57 -9.02
N VAL A 400 19.46 7.43 -8.69
CA VAL A 400 18.13 7.03 -9.16
C VAL A 400 17.02 7.43 -8.17
N GLY A 401 17.35 7.44 -6.88
CA GLY A 401 16.43 7.80 -5.80
C GLY A 401 15.73 6.61 -5.14
N SER A 402 15.51 6.73 -3.82
CA SER A 402 15.03 5.60 -3.01
C SER A 402 13.61 5.17 -3.39
N GLY A 403 12.71 6.10 -3.68
CA GLY A 403 11.34 5.77 -4.08
C GLY A 403 11.28 5.01 -5.40
N VAL A 404 12.13 5.36 -6.37
CA VAL A 404 12.22 4.65 -7.66
C VAL A 404 12.69 3.20 -7.47
N ARG A 405 13.74 2.99 -6.68
CA ARG A 405 14.28 1.64 -6.43
C ARG A 405 13.27 0.77 -5.67
N LEU A 406 12.63 1.32 -4.64
CA LEU A 406 11.59 0.62 -3.87
C LEU A 406 10.37 0.30 -4.74
N ALA A 407 10.00 1.20 -5.64
CA ALA A 407 8.96 0.90 -6.61
C ALA A 407 9.39 -0.29 -7.49
N ALA A 408 10.61 -0.29 -8.05
CA ALA A 408 11.08 -1.40 -8.89
C ALA A 408 11.09 -2.75 -8.14
N ILE A 409 11.50 -2.76 -6.87
CA ILE A 409 11.43 -3.95 -6.00
C ILE A 409 9.98 -4.36 -5.76
N SER A 410 9.08 -3.42 -5.49
CA SER A 410 7.66 -3.71 -5.30
C SER A 410 7.05 -4.40 -6.53
N ASP A 411 7.49 -4.04 -7.73
CA ASP A 411 7.02 -4.70 -8.95
C ASP A 411 7.52 -6.11 -9.09
N TRP A 412 8.81 -6.31 -8.80
CA TRP A 412 9.40 -7.62 -8.79
C TRP A 412 8.71 -8.52 -7.75
N ILE A 413 8.39 -8.00 -6.55
CA ILE A 413 7.60 -8.68 -5.52
C ILE A 413 6.19 -8.99 -6.01
N ASN A 414 5.50 -8.04 -6.66
CA ASN A 414 4.16 -8.26 -7.17
C ASN A 414 4.14 -9.30 -8.30
N ALA A 415 5.14 -9.29 -9.18
CA ALA A 415 5.33 -10.31 -10.21
C ALA A 415 5.66 -11.69 -9.59
N ALA A 416 6.41 -11.74 -8.49
CA ALA A 416 6.64 -12.98 -7.74
C ALA A 416 5.33 -13.53 -7.16
N LYS A 417 4.56 -12.68 -6.47
CA LYS A 417 3.23 -13.04 -5.93
C LYS A 417 2.28 -13.49 -7.03
N GLN A 418 2.33 -12.84 -8.19
CA GLN A 418 1.60 -13.26 -9.38
C GLN A 418 1.99 -14.66 -9.83
N GLY A 419 3.29 -14.92 -9.97
CA GLY A 419 3.81 -16.24 -10.31
C GLY A 419 3.36 -17.31 -9.33
N ILE A 420 3.36 -17.01 -8.02
CA ILE A 420 2.85 -17.91 -6.98
C ILE A 420 1.35 -18.17 -7.16
N ALA A 421 0.55 -17.15 -7.45
CA ALA A 421 -0.89 -17.28 -7.65
C ALA A 421 -1.23 -18.07 -8.92
N ASP A 422 -0.54 -17.81 -10.04
CA ASP A 422 -0.70 -18.54 -11.30
C ASP A 422 -0.27 -19.99 -11.15
N GLU A 423 0.87 -20.22 -10.50
CA GLU A 423 1.34 -21.58 -10.23
C GLU A 423 0.34 -22.28 -9.32
N ARG A 424 -0.10 -21.67 -8.22
CA ARG A 424 -1.18 -22.22 -7.38
C ARG A 424 -2.43 -22.55 -8.19
N LYS A 425 -2.86 -21.70 -9.12
CA LYS A 425 -4.02 -21.97 -9.98
C LYS A 425 -3.80 -23.18 -10.89
N LYS A 426 -2.66 -23.28 -11.58
CA LYS A 426 -2.30 -24.46 -12.39
C LYS A 426 -2.29 -25.72 -11.55
N LEU A 427 -1.70 -25.61 -10.37
CA LEU A 427 -1.55 -26.68 -9.40
C LEU A 427 -2.92 -27.17 -8.89
N MET A 428 -3.85 -26.25 -8.63
CA MET A 428 -5.22 -26.61 -8.26
C MET A 428 -5.99 -27.27 -9.41
N ASN A 429 -5.77 -26.84 -10.65
CA ASN A 429 -6.36 -27.50 -11.82
C ASN A 429 -5.82 -28.93 -11.97
N ALA A 430 -4.51 -29.13 -11.82
CA ALA A 430 -3.90 -30.46 -11.85
C ALA A 430 -4.43 -31.36 -10.71
N ALA A 431 -4.58 -30.83 -9.49
CA ALA A 431 -5.15 -31.60 -8.37
C ALA A 431 -6.63 -31.97 -8.60
N ARG A 432 -7.41 -31.12 -9.28
CA ARG A 432 -8.79 -31.40 -9.69
C ARG A 432 -8.85 -32.46 -10.79
N GLU A 433 -7.98 -32.39 -11.79
CA GLU A 433 -7.89 -33.37 -12.88
C GLU A 433 -7.52 -34.78 -12.38
N ASN A 434 -6.74 -34.87 -11.29
CA ASN A 434 -6.39 -36.14 -10.65
C ASN A 434 -7.47 -36.67 -9.67
N ASP A 435 -8.60 -35.96 -9.54
CA ASP A 435 -9.76 -36.32 -8.71
C ASP A 435 -9.37 -36.81 -7.30
N THR A 436 -8.50 -36.03 -6.65
CA THR A 436 -7.92 -36.33 -5.33
C THR A 436 -8.99 -36.57 -4.26
N GLY A 437 -10.11 -35.85 -4.34
CA GLY A 437 -11.26 -36.02 -3.46
C GLY A 437 -12.02 -37.33 -3.63
N THR A 438 -11.95 -37.98 -4.79
CA THR A 438 -12.63 -39.28 -5.03
C THR A 438 -11.66 -40.46 -5.03
N ASN A 439 -10.39 -40.26 -5.37
CA ASN A 439 -9.42 -41.36 -5.55
C ASN A 439 -8.47 -41.62 -4.38
N ALA A 440 -8.26 -40.68 -3.45
CA ALA A 440 -7.41 -40.96 -2.29
C ALA A 440 -7.99 -42.12 -1.45
N PRO A 441 -7.15 -43.07 -0.97
CA PRO A 441 -7.65 -44.15 -0.13
C PRO A 441 -8.04 -43.60 1.25
N TRP A 442 -8.96 -44.26 1.92
CA TRP A 442 -9.19 -44.04 3.36
C TRP A 442 -7.92 -44.37 4.14
N ALA A 443 -7.70 -43.71 5.29
CA ALA A 443 -6.57 -44.05 6.15
C ALA A 443 -6.62 -45.55 6.51
N ILE A 444 -5.47 -46.23 6.48
CA ILE A 444 -5.38 -47.70 6.69
C ILE A 444 -5.88 -48.13 8.07
N GLN A 445 -5.90 -47.20 9.03
CA GLN A 445 -6.35 -47.42 10.42
C GLN A 445 -7.56 -46.56 10.76
N ASP A 446 -8.29 -46.08 9.75
CA ASP A 446 -9.46 -45.25 9.98
C ASP A 446 -10.68 -46.14 10.27
N ASP A 447 -10.95 -46.35 11.55
CA ASP A 447 -12.21 -46.93 12.04
C ASP A 447 -13.44 -46.13 11.57
N MET A 448 -13.23 -44.91 11.02
CA MET A 448 -14.25 -44.01 10.48
C MET A 448 -14.40 -44.08 8.97
N ALA A 449 -13.69 -44.99 8.28
CA ALA A 449 -13.89 -45.21 6.85
C ALA A 449 -15.37 -45.50 6.57
N PRO A 450 -16.08 -44.62 5.84
CA PRO A 450 -17.52 -44.73 5.69
C PRO A 450 -17.88 -45.97 4.88
N SER A 451 -18.90 -46.68 5.34
CA SER A 451 -19.47 -47.81 4.61
C SER A 451 -19.93 -47.36 3.21
N PRO A 452 -20.01 -48.25 2.21
CA PRO A 452 -20.55 -47.89 0.90
C PRO A 452 -21.92 -47.21 0.95
N ALA A 453 -22.76 -47.59 1.92
CA ALA A 453 -24.06 -46.97 2.16
C ALA A 453 -23.95 -45.53 2.70
N LEU A 454 -23.04 -45.29 3.65
CA LEU A 454 -22.78 -43.96 4.18
C LEU A 454 -22.16 -43.04 3.12
N LEU A 455 -21.23 -43.54 2.31
CA LEU A 455 -20.67 -42.82 1.16
C LEU A 455 -21.73 -42.41 0.14
N LYS A 456 -22.66 -43.32 -0.17
CA LYS A 456 -23.79 -43.02 -1.06
C LYS A 456 -24.65 -41.89 -0.49
N ARG A 457 -24.96 -41.92 0.81
CA ARG A 457 -25.72 -40.86 1.49
C ARG A 457 -24.98 -39.53 1.52
N MET A 458 -23.68 -39.53 1.80
CA MET A 458 -22.85 -38.32 1.75
C MET A 458 -22.87 -37.69 0.34
N LYS A 459 -22.84 -38.51 -0.72
CA LYS A 459 -22.97 -38.04 -2.11
C LYS A 459 -24.37 -37.48 -2.42
N GLU A 460 -25.42 -38.17 -1.97
CA GLU A 460 -26.83 -37.76 -2.16
C GLU A 460 -27.17 -36.47 -1.39
N ALA A 461 -26.55 -36.26 -0.22
CA ALA A 461 -26.65 -35.02 0.56
C ALA A 461 -26.06 -33.79 -0.16
N GLY A 462 -25.13 -34.01 -1.11
CA GLY A 462 -24.53 -32.97 -1.95
C GLY A 462 -23.46 -32.11 -1.25
N VAL A 463 -22.52 -31.58 -2.04
CA VAL A 463 -21.36 -30.79 -1.54
C VAL A 463 -21.63 -29.26 -1.60
N GLY A 464 -22.77 -28.78 -2.11
CA GLY A 464 -23.03 -27.34 -2.31
C GLY A 464 -23.31 -26.54 -1.02
N ASP A 465 -22.76 -25.34 -0.85
CA ASP A 465 -22.83 -24.54 0.40
C ASP A 465 -24.14 -23.72 0.58
N ASP A 466 -25.20 -24.06 -0.16
CA ASP A 466 -26.46 -23.31 -0.09
C ASP A 466 -27.13 -23.48 1.27
N ARG A 467 -27.42 -22.36 1.93
CA ARG A 467 -28.07 -22.28 3.27
C ARG A 467 -29.34 -23.12 3.37
N GLU A 468 -30.14 -23.21 2.31
CA GLU A 468 -31.40 -23.99 2.27
C GLU A 468 -31.19 -25.52 2.22
N THR A 469 -29.96 -25.98 1.95
CA THR A 469 -29.66 -27.42 1.84
C THR A 469 -28.97 -27.99 3.09
N ARG A 470 -28.56 -27.16 4.05
CA ARG A 470 -27.78 -27.60 5.22
C ARG A 470 -28.50 -28.63 6.08
N ASP A 471 -29.81 -28.47 6.31
CA ASP A 471 -30.59 -29.47 7.06
C ASP A 471 -30.72 -30.81 6.31
N LYS A 472 -30.69 -30.79 4.96
CA LYS A 472 -30.72 -32.01 4.14
C LYS A 472 -29.37 -32.75 4.12
N LYS A 473 -28.30 -32.09 4.56
CA LYS A 473 -26.95 -32.66 4.68
C LYS A 473 -26.66 -33.31 6.02
N LEU A 474 -27.56 -33.16 6.98
CA LEU A 474 -27.40 -33.72 8.30
C LEU A 474 -27.51 -35.25 8.21
N ILE A 475 -26.44 -35.94 8.58
CA ILE A 475 -26.42 -37.39 8.71
C ILE A 475 -26.79 -37.72 10.15
N PRO A 476 -27.90 -38.46 10.39
CA PRO A 476 -28.31 -38.84 11.73
C PRO A 476 -27.19 -39.59 12.46
N LEU A 477 -26.99 -39.31 13.75
CA LEU A 477 -25.95 -39.98 14.53
C LEU A 477 -26.08 -41.51 14.49
N ALA A 478 -27.30 -42.03 14.51
CA ALA A 478 -27.58 -43.47 14.47
C ALA A 478 -27.05 -44.16 13.21
N ASP A 479 -26.82 -43.40 12.13
CA ASP A 479 -26.33 -43.91 10.85
C ASP A 479 -24.80 -43.91 10.74
N LEU A 480 -24.10 -43.40 11.77
CA LEU A 480 -22.64 -43.43 11.85
C LEU A 480 -22.15 -44.77 12.45
N PRO A 481 -20.93 -45.23 12.14
CA PRO A 481 -20.34 -46.38 12.82
C PRO A 481 -20.30 -46.16 14.35
N PRO A 482 -20.50 -47.18 15.20
CA PRO A 482 -20.59 -47.00 16.66
C PRO A 482 -19.40 -46.24 17.28
N GLY A 483 -18.17 -46.53 16.83
CA GLY A 483 -16.99 -45.80 17.30
C GLY A 483 -16.98 -44.32 16.92
N VAL A 484 -17.59 -43.95 15.79
CA VAL A 484 -17.76 -42.54 15.36
C VAL A 484 -18.86 -41.87 16.18
N GLN A 485 -19.96 -42.58 16.46
CA GLN A 485 -21.03 -42.05 17.31
C GLN A 485 -20.50 -41.62 18.68
N ASP A 486 -19.64 -42.44 19.29
CA ASP A 486 -19.08 -42.16 20.61
C ASP A 486 -18.16 -40.94 20.58
N ARG A 487 -17.33 -40.79 19.53
CA ARG A 487 -16.49 -39.59 19.33
C ARG A 487 -17.32 -38.32 19.11
N VAL A 488 -18.35 -38.41 18.25
CA VAL A 488 -19.25 -37.30 17.96
C VAL A 488 -20.00 -36.87 19.22
N ARG A 489 -20.50 -37.82 20.04
CA ARG A 489 -21.17 -37.52 21.32
C ARG A 489 -20.21 -36.91 22.33
N TYR A 490 -18.99 -37.43 22.43
CA TYR A 490 -17.97 -36.89 23.31
C TYR A 490 -17.66 -35.42 22.97
N GLN A 491 -17.44 -35.12 21.69
CA GLN A 491 -17.21 -33.75 21.22
C GLN A 491 -18.45 -32.85 21.39
N GLN A 492 -19.66 -33.36 21.18
CA GLN A 492 -20.90 -32.62 21.50
C GLN A 492 -20.92 -32.21 22.98
N GLY A 493 -20.57 -33.11 23.90
CA GLY A 493 -20.50 -32.81 25.33
C GLY A 493 -19.46 -31.74 25.68
N GLN A 494 -18.30 -31.75 25.02
CA GLN A 494 -17.28 -30.70 25.19
C GLN A 494 -17.81 -29.33 24.76
N TRP A 495 -18.46 -29.23 23.60
CA TRP A 495 -19.03 -27.98 23.12
C TRP A 495 -20.20 -27.49 23.94
N GLU A 496 -21.04 -28.39 24.43
CA GLU A 496 -22.10 -28.04 25.37
C GLU A 496 -21.50 -27.41 26.63
N SER A 497 -20.44 -27.99 27.18
CA SER A 497 -19.72 -27.40 28.31
C SER A 497 -19.14 -26.02 27.98
N ILE A 498 -18.57 -25.82 26.78
CA ILE A 498 -18.04 -24.51 26.35
C ILE A 498 -19.17 -23.49 26.25
N ILE A 499 -20.26 -23.84 25.55
CA ILE A 499 -21.45 -22.99 25.38
C ILE A 499 -22.08 -22.63 26.73
N GLU A 500 -22.11 -23.57 27.67
CA GLU A 500 -22.64 -23.35 29.02
C GLU A 500 -21.70 -22.50 29.89
N SER A 501 -20.39 -22.64 29.73
CA SER A 501 -19.37 -21.93 30.52
C SER A 501 -19.09 -20.50 30.04
N ASP A 502 -19.32 -20.21 28.76
CA ASP A 502 -19.08 -18.89 28.15
C ASP A 502 -20.40 -18.18 27.84
N SER A 503 -20.87 -17.38 28.80
CA SER A 503 -22.12 -16.62 28.71
C SER A 503 -22.14 -15.57 27.58
N ASP A 504 -20.95 -15.18 27.11
CA ASP A 504 -20.75 -14.23 26.01
C ASP A 504 -20.48 -14.92 24.68
N SER A 505 -20.44 -16.25 24.65
CA SER A 505 -20.25 -16.99 23.41
C SER A 505 -21.38 -16.67 22.42
N ILE A 506 -21.00 -16.54 21.16
CA ILE A 506 -21.93 -16.33 20.04
C ILE A 506 -22.79 -17.58 19.77
N TYR A 507 -22.56 -18.71 20.46
CA TYR A 507 -23.16 -20.01 20.20
C TYR A 507 -24.32 -20.25 21.19
N LYS A 508 -25.55 -20.40 20.70
CA LYS A 508 -26.75 -20.53 21.58
C LYS A 508 -27.23 -21.96 21.75
N THR A 509 -27.24 -22.74 20.67
CA THR A 509 -27.71 -24.14 20.67
C THR A 509 -26.97 -24.94 19.60
N LEU A 510 -26.51 -26.13 19.96
CA LEU A 510 -25.93 -27.14 19.06
C LEU A 510 -27.01 -28.14 18.62
N ARG A 511 -27.10 -28.50 17.33
CA ARG A 511 -27.93 -29.65 16.92
C ARG A 511 -27.27 -30.96 17.33
N LYS A 512 -28.03 -31.80 18.05
CA LYS A 512 -27.54 -33.08 18.58
C LYS A 512 -27.94 -34.29 17.73
N ASP A 513 -28.92 -34.12 16.85
CA ASP A 513 -29.57 -35.22 16.14
C ASP A 513 -28.82 -35.69 14.88
N GLY A 514 -27.77 -34.99 14.49
CA GLY A 514 -26.87 -35.42 13.42
C GLY A 514 -25.71 -34.47 13.22
N VAL A 515 -24.85 -34.82 12.26
CA VAL A 515 -23.65 -34.06 11.89
C VAL A 515 -23.56 -33.94 10.38
N ILE A 516 -22.84 -32.93 9.89
CA ILE A 516 -22.45 -32.85 8.50
C ILE A 516 -21.10 -33.55 8.35
N LEU A 517 -21.06 -34.69 7.66
CA LEU A 517 -19.79 -35.36 7.37
C LEU A 517 -19.13 -34.74 6.14
N ARG A 518 -17.83 -34.47 6.22
CA ARG A 518 -17.01 -33.92 5.15
C ARG A 518 -15.81 -34.84 4.93
N PRO A 519 -15.73 -35.56 3.79
CA PRO A 519 -14.51 -36.28 3.47
C PRO A 519 -13.42 -35.24 3.18
N GLN A 520 -12.32 -35.29 3.91
CA GLN A 520 -11.18 -34.41 3.75
C GLN A 520 -9.98 -35.22 3.27
N ALA A 521 -9.33 -34.74 2.22
CA ALA A 521 -8.01 -35.22 1.87
C ALA A 521 -7.00 -34.63 2.86
N LYS A 522 -6.23 -35.49 3.52
CA LYS A 522 -5.17 -35.12 4.47
C LYS A 522 -3.82 -35.58 3.96
N LEU A 523 -2.79 -34.79 4.24
CA LEU A 523 -1.41 -35.19 4.05
C LEU A 523 -0.83 -35.67 5.37
N ALA A 524 -0.12 -36.80 5.32
CA ALA A 524 0.69 -37.26 6.42
C ALA A 524 2.10 -37.62 5.96
N VAL A 525 2.98 -37.73 6.94
CA VAL A 525 4.32 -38.29 6.80
C VAL A 525 4.29 -39.71 7.35
N VAL A 526 4.68 -40.69 6.54
CA VAL A 526 4.99 -42.03 7.03
C VAL A 526 6.45 -42.01 7.48
N ILE A 527 6.65 -42.30 8.76
CA ILE A 527 7.96 -42.40 9.39
C ILE A 527 8.18 -43.88 9.72
N PRO A 528 9.19 -44.54 9.11
CA PRO A 528 9.48 -45.94 9.38
C PRO A 528 9.69 -46.19 10.88
N GLY A 529 9.05 -47.24 11.41
CA GLY A 529 9.09 -47.59 12.83
C GLY A 529 8.17 -46.77 13.75
N VAL A 530 7.62 -45.64 13.29
CA VAL A 530 6.70 -44.78 14.08
C VAL A 530 5.27 -44.88 13.56
N GLY A 531 5.05 -44.79 12.24
CA GLY A 531 3.73 -44.83 11.62
C GLY A 531 3.41 -43.57 10.81
N THR A 532 2.12 -43.28 10.64
CA THR A 532 1.62 -42.15 9.85
C THR A 532 1.36 -40.95 10.78
N VAL A 533 2.01 -39.82 10.51
CA VAL A 533 1.92 -38.57 11.28
C VAL A 533 1.24 -37.50 10.41
N PRO A 534 0.03 -37.02 10.73
CA PRO A 534 -0.61 -35.97 9.96
C PRO A 534 0.23 -34.69 9.97
N LEU A 535 0.36 -34.04 8.81
CA LEU A 535 0.95 -32.71 8.74
C LEU A 535 -0.09 -31.69 9.20
N GLN A 536 0.29 -30.81 10.12
CA GLN A 536 -0.59 -29.71 10.54
C GLN A 536 -0.86 -28.77 9.35
N GLY A 537 -2.15 -28.56 9.07
CA GLY A 537 -2.64 -27.76 7.95
C GLY A 537 -3.52 -28.58 7.03
N ASP A 538 -4.82 -28.26 6.97
CA ASP A 538 -5.73 -28.93 6.06
C ASP A 538 -5.29 -28.70 4.60
N LEU A 539 -5.15 -29.79 3.84
CA LEU A 539 -5.13 -29.74 2.37
C LEU A 539 -6.56 -29.50 1.86
N ALA A 540 -7.25 -28.49 2.40
CA ALA A 540 -8.57 -28.14 1.92
C ALA A 540 -8.45 -27.56 0.51
N PHE A 541 -8.34 -28.44 -0.50
CA PHE A 541 -8.48 -28.12 -1.91
C PHE A 541 -9.87 -27.50 -2.19
N SER A 542 -10.84 -27.74 -1.29
CA SER A 542 -12.19 -27.16 -1.28
C SER A 542 -12.28 -25.80 -0.60
N GLU A 543 -11.33 -25.41 0.26
CA GLU A 543 -11.26 -24.07 0.88
C GLU A 543 -10.21 -23.18 0.19
N LEU A 544 -10.07 -23.33 -1.12
CA LEU A 544 -9.66 -22.19 -1.94
C LEU A 544 -10.64 -21.05 -1.70
N PRO A 545 -10.22 -19.79 -1.85
CA PRO A 545 -10.99 -18.64 -1.40
C PRO A 545 -12.32 -18.48 -2.17
N TYR A 546 -13.32 -19.22 -1.74
CA TYR A 546 -14.51 -18.64 -1.15
C TYR A 546 -14.14 -18.07 0.24
N GLN A 547 -13.06 -17.30 0.34
CA GLN A 547 -13.16 -16.01 0.99
C GLN A 547 -14.16 -15.24 0.13
N SER A 548 -15.43 -15.59 0.29
CA SER A 548 -16.35 -14.62 0.80
C SER A 548 -16.25 -13.33 -0.01
N THR A 549 -16.85 -13.37 -1.19
CA THR A 549 -17.66 -12.23 -1.63
C THR A 549 -18.56 -11.70 -0.49
N SER A 550 -18.80 -12.48 0.58
CA SER A 550 -19.48 -12.10 1.83
C SER A 550 -18.66 -11.36 2.92
N THR A 551 -17.37 -11.07 2.80
CA THR A 551 -16.59 -10.37 3.86
C THR A 551 -16.15 -8.98 3.43
N GLY A 552 -16.65 -8.55 2.27
CA GLY A 552 -16.72 -7.17 1.85
C GLY A 552 -18.16 -6.69 1.69
N ASP A 553 -19.13 -7.31 2.37
CA ASP A 553 -20.44 -6.70 2.66
C ASP A 553 -20.28 -5.52 3.64
N ASN A 554 -19.32 -4.63 3.37
CA ASN A 554 -19.50 -3.21 3.61
C ASN A 554 -20.69 -2.80 2.73
N GLY A 555 -21.89 -2.99 3.29
CA GLY A 555 -23.22 -2.90 2.69
C GLY A 555 -23.61 -1.54 2.12
N TRP A 556 -22.66 -0.76 1.61
CA TRP A 556 -22.89 0.46 0.86
C TRP A 556 -22.92 0.25 -0.66
N TYR A 557 -22.37 -0.86 -1.18
CA TYR A 557 -22.42 -1.17 -2.63
C TYR A 557 -23.37 -2.31 -3.02
N ALA A 558 -23.81 -3.16 -2.08
CA ALA A 558 -24.58 -4.38 -2.36
C ALA A 558 -26.10 -4.31 -2.06
N LEU A 559 -26.65 -3.17 -1.60
CA LEU A 559 -28.11 -2.95 -1.41
C LEU A 559 -28.93 -2.92 -2.72
N GLY A 560 -28.46 -3.61 -3.76
CA GLY A 560 -29.11 -3.72 -5.07
C GLY A 560 -29.35 -5.14 -5.57
N MET A 561 -28.78 -6.18 -4.96
CA MET A 561 -28.80 -7.54 -5.51
C MET A 561 -29.79 -8.45 -4.77
N PHE A 562 -31.07 -8.22 -4.98
CA PHE A 562 -32.07 -9.30 -4.89
C PHE A 562 -32.22 -9.93 -6.28
N PRO A 563 -32.48 -11.25 -6.39
CA PRO A 563 -32.83 -11.86 -7.67
C PRO A 563 -34.06 -11.15 -8.28
N PRO A 564 -34.08 -10.89 -9.60
CA PRO A 564 -35.09 -10.03 -10.23
C PRO A 564 -36.47 -10.68 -10.27
N ASP A 565 -37.52 -9.87 -10.13
CA ASP A 565 -38.82 -10.15 -10.75
C ASP A 565 -38.69 -9.83 -12.26
N PRO A 566 -38.79 -10.82 -13.17
CA PRO A 566 -38.65 -10.62 -14.62
C PRO A 566 -39.79 -9.79 -15.25
N LYS A 567 -40.78 -9.32 -14.49
CA LYS A 567 -41.96 -8.60 -15.01
C LYS A 567 -41.90 -7.06 -14.92
N ALA A 568 -40.82 -6.47 -14.41
CA ALA A 568 -40.72 -5.02 -14.26
C ALA A 568 -40.34 -4.30 -15.59
N THR A 569 -41.29 -4.16 -16.51
CA THR A 569 -41.24 -3.14 -17.57
C THR A 569 -42.03 -1.92 -17.11
N LEU A 570 -41.36 -0.93 -16.52
CA LEU A 570 -42.00 0.33 -16.19
C LEU A 570 -41.39 1.46 -17.03
N PRO A 571 -42.16 2.20 -17.83
CA PRO A 571 -41.74 3.52 -18.27
C PRO A 571 -41.57 4.38 -17.03
N VAL A 572 -40.36 4.91 -16.85
CA VAL A 572 -40.04 5.75 -15.70
C VAL A 572 -40.68 7.12 -15.93
N ARG A 573 -41.76 7.42 -15.20
CA ARG A 573 -42.46 8.71 -15.29
C ARG A 573 -41.79 9.75 -14.37
N LEU A 574 -41.35 10.83 -14.98
CA LEU A 574 -40.75 11.98 -14.30
C LEU A 574 -41.79 13.07 -14.05
N ASP A 575 -41.98 13.52 -12.80
CA ASP A 575 -42.72 14.75 -12.51
C ASP A 575 -41.85 15.95 -12.88
N THR A 576 -42.24 16.62 -13.97
CA THR A 576 -41.45 17.68 -14.59
C THR A 576 -41.57 19.02 -13.87
N LYS A 577 -42.52 19.18 -12.94
CA LYS A 577 -42.79 20.47 -12.25
C LYS A 577 -41.67 20.92 -11.31
N ARG A 578 -40.79 20.01 -10.90
CA ARG A 578 -39.63 20.30 -10.01
C ARG A 578 -38.27 20.36 -10.74
N VAL A 579 -38.25 20.04 -12.05
CA VAL A 579 -37.01 19.93 -12.83
C VAL A 579 -36.79 21.16 -13.70
N VAL A 580 -35.92 22.07 -13.25
CA VAL A 580 -35.69 23.38 -13.90
C VAL A 580 -34.74 23.28 -15.10
N LYS A 581 -33.82 22.32 -15.08
CA LYS A 581 -32.88 22.04 -16.18
C LYS A 581 -32.83 20.55 -16.46
N ARG A 582 -32.94 20.19 -17.73
CA ARG A 582 -32.77 18.81 -18.23
C ARG A 582 -31.55 18.80 -19.13
N VAL A 583 -30.52 18.10 -18.71
CA VAL A 583 -29.23 18.02 -19.42
C VAL A 583 -29.09 16.64 -20.04
N LEU A 584 -28.85 16.59 -21.36
CA LEU A 584 -28.40 15.39 -22.06
C LEU A 584 -26.91 15.55 -22.38
N ALA A 585 -26.07 14.70 -21.81
CA ALA A 585 -24.64 14.67 -22.12
C ALA A 585 -24.31 13.47 -23.02
N VAL A 586 -23.66 13.73 -24.16
CA VAL A 586 -23.30 12.72 -25.16
C VAL A 586 -21.92 13.00 -25.74
N THR A 587 -21.22 11.94 -26.16
CA THR A 587 -19.95 12.06 -26.86
C THR A 587 -20.20 12.26 -28.35
N VAL A 588 -19.56 13.27 -28.95
CA VAL A 588 -19.69 13.59 -30.38
C VAL A 588 -18.32 13.71 -31.02
N GLN A 589 -18.19 13.18 -32.24
CA GLN A 589 -16.94 13.20 -33.01
C GLN A 589 -17.07 13.95 -34.34
N SER A 590 -18.31 14.25 -34.77
CA SER A 590 -18.62 14.92 -36.03
C SER A 590 -19.78 15.91 -35.91
N GLU A 591 -19.94 16.77 -36.92
CA GLU A 591 -21.11 17.66 -37.03
C GLU A 591 -22.43 16.88 -37.09
N ASP A 592 -22.44 15.73 -37.75
CA ASP A 592 -23.64 14.87 -37.86
C ASP A 592 -24.03 14.27 -36.52
N ASP A 593 -23.05 13.86 -35.71
CA ASP A 593 -23.31 13.43 -34.33
C ASP A 593 -23.95 14.56 -33.53
N ALA A 594 -23.41 15.77 -33.64
CA ALA A 594 -23.93 16.95 -32.93
C ALA A 594 -25.35 17.32 -33.38
N ARG A 595 -25.65 17.26 -34.68
CA ARG A 595 -27.01 17.45 -35.21
C ARG A 595 -27.98 16.41 -34.66
N THR A 596 -27.59 15.14 -34.71
CA THR A 596 -28.40 14.01 -34.24
C THR A 596 -28.70 14.14 -32.74
N ALA A 597 -27.66 14.38 -31.94
CA ALA A 597 -27.77 14.61 -30.52
C ALA A 597 -28.69 15.79 -30.17
N ALA A 598 -28.60 16.90 -30.90
CA ALA A 598 -29.46 18.06 -30.73
C ALA A 598 -30.92 17.78 -31.08
N GLY A 599 -31.17 17.05 -32.18
CA GLY A 599 -32.51 16.58 -32.54
C GLY A 599 -33.12 15.67 -31.47
N LEU A 600 -32.32 14.74 -30.91
CA LEU A 600 -32.74 13.88 -29.80
C LEU A 600 -33.02 14.69 -28.53
N ALA A 601 -32.13 15.62 -28.16
CA ALA A 601 -32.34 16.50 -27.01
C ALA A 601 -33.67 17.26 -27.13
N LYS A 602 -33.92 17.87 -28.31
CA LYS A 602 -35.14 18.65 -28.58
C LYS A 602 -36.41 17.81 -28.55
N SER A 603 -36.42 16.69 -29.27
CA SER A 603 -37.58 15.79 -29.34
C SER A 603 -37.94 15.19 -27.98
N ARG A 604 -36.97 15.07 -27.07
CA ARG A 604 -37.16 14.56 -25.70
C ARG A 604 -37.32 15.65 -24.65
N GLY A 605 -37.39 16.92 -25.06
CA GLY A 605 -37.63 18.04 -24.15
C GLY A 605 -36.48 18.34 -23.20
N PHE A 606 -35.24 18.01 -23.56
CA PHE A 606 -34.06 18.50 -22.85
C PHE A 606 -33.85 19.98 -23.14
N THR A 607 -33.42 20.73 -22.13
CA THR A 607 -33.17 22.18 -22.23
C THR A 607 -31.70 22.51 -22.45
N VAL A 608 -30.82 21.55 -22.13
CA VAL A 608 -29.37 21.65 -22.30
C VAL A 608 -28.87 20.40 -23.01
N LEU A 609 -28.09 20.59 -24.07
CA LEU A 609 -27.29 19.56 -24.71
C LEU A 609 -25.83 19.79 -24.34
N MET A 610 -25.23 18.82 -23.66
CA MET A 610 -23.81 18.82 -23.32
C MET A 610 -23.06 17.93 -24.31
N LEU A 611 -22.22 18.55 -25.14
CA LEU A 611 -21.38 17.87 -26.12
C LEU A 611 -20.03 17.55 -25.47
N ALA A 612 -19.76 16.27 -25.22
CA ALA A 612 -18.44 15.79 -24.84
C ALA A 612 -17.62 15.49 -26.09
N THR A 613 -16.43 16.08 -26.20
CA THR A 613 -15.58 15.87 -27.38
C THR A 613 -14.10 16.01 -27.05
N GLU A 614 -13.26 15.34 -27.84
CA GLU A 614 -11.80 15.43 -27.76
C GLU A 614 -11.22 16.45 -28.75
N THR A 615 -12.00 16.91 -29.75
CA THR A 615 -11.51 17.94 -30.69
C THR A 615 -11.39 19.30 -30.01
N THR A 616 -10.32 20.02 -30.33
CA THR A 616 -10.13 21.42 -29.94
C THR A 616 -10.93 22.39 -30.82
N ASP A 617 -11.24 21.99 -32.06
CA ASP A 617 -12.12 22.77 -32.92
C ASP A 617 -13.58 22.36 -32.72
N VAL A 618 -14.23 23.07 -31.79
CA VAL A 618 -15.61 22.84 -31.37
C VAL A 618 -16.62 23.71 -32.12
N THR A 619 -16.14 24.63 -32.97
CA THR A 619 -17.02 25.59 -33.68
C THR A 619 -18.00 24.89 -34.62
N PRO A 620 -17.57 23.90 -35.44
CA PRO A 620 -18.50 23.18 -36.31
C PRO A 620 -19.54 22.40 -35.51
N LEU A 621 -19.12 21.72 -34.43
CA LEU A 621 -20.01 20.92 -33.58
C LEU A 621 -21.09 21.76 -32.91
N THR A 622 -20.71 22.89 -32.32
CA THR A 622 -21.64 23.79 -31.63
C THR A 622 -22.59 24.47 -32.62
N THR A 623 -22.10 24.89 -33.79
CA THR A 623 -22.92 25.46 -34.87
C THR A 623 -23.94 24.45 -35.38
N ALA A 624 -23.52 23.21 -35.62
CA ALA A 624 -24.37 22.13 -36.08
C ALA A 624 -25.48 21.81 -35.06
N ALA A 625 -25.13 21.70 -33.76
CA ALA A 625 -26.10 21.48 -32.69
C ALA A 625 -27.11 22.63 -32.55
N LYS A 626 -26.64 23.88 -32.56
CA LYS A 626 -27.51 25.08 -32.48
C LYS A 626 -28.46 25.20 -33.66
N THR A 627 -27.99 24.87 -34.86
CA THR A 627 -28.79 24.89 -36.08
C THR A 627 -29.88 23.81 -36.03
N ALA A 628 -29.55 22.61 -35.57
CA ALA A 628 -30.50 21.50 -35.48
C ALA A 628 -31.55 21.70 -34.36
N ALA A 629 -31.17 22.32 -33.25
CA ALA A 629 -32.08 22.59 -32.14
C ALA A 629 -32.01 24.03 -31.61
N PRO A 630 -32.57 25.01 -32.36
CA PRO A 630 -32.67 26.38 -31.87
C PRO A 630 -33.45 26.41 -30.54
N GLY A 631 -32.92 27.13 -29.55
CA GLY A 631 -33.50 27.25 -28.21
C GLY A 631 -32.96 26.26 -27.16
N ILE A 632 -32.15 25.26 -27.55
CA ILE A 632 -31.39 24.45 -26.59
C ILE A 632 -30.07 25.15 -26.25
N ALA A 633 -29.73 25.16 -24.96
CA ALA A 633 -28.40 25.57 -24.54
C ALA A 633 -27.39 24.46 -24.86
N VAL A 634 -26.33 24.79 -25.59
CA VAL A 634 -25.24 23.90 -25.97
C VAL A 634 -24.08 24.14 -25.02
N TRP A 635 -23.77 23.16 -24.19
CA TRP A 635 -22.63 23.18 -23.28
C TRP A 635 -21.54 22.30 -23.85
N LEU A 636 -20.28 22.71 -23.72
CA LEU A 636 -19.13 21.89 -24.09
C LEU A 636 -18.58 21.21 -22.86
N ARG A 637 -18.42 19.90 -22.91
CA ARG A 637 -17.73 19.11 -21.88
C ARG A 637 -16.37 18.68 -22.42
N THR A 638 -15.31 19.02 -21.71
CA THR A 638 -13.95 18.67 -22.11
C THR A 638 -13.10 18.28 -20.90
N PRO A 639 -12.20 17.28 -21.02
CA PRO A 639 -11.19 17.04 -20.00
C PRO A 639 -10.18 18.19 -19.99
N LEU A 640 -9.92 18.76 -18.81
CA LEU A 640 -9.04 19.92 -18.69
C LEU A 640 -7.56 19.54 -18.77
N LEU A 641 -7.16 18.57 -17.93
CA LEU A 641 -5.75 18.16 -17.82
C LEU A 641 -5.44 16.88 -18.56
N ARG A 642 -6.46 16.07 -18.87
CA ARG A 642 -6.31 14.77 -19.53
C ARG A 642 -6.46 14.89 -21.03
N GLN A 643 -5.49 14.38 -21.80
CA GLN A 643 -5.41 14.61 -23.23
C GLN A 643 -4.90 13.37 -23.99
N SER A 644 -5.30 13.25 -25.26
CA SER A 644 -4.63 12.39 -26.22
C SER A 644 -3.22 12.91 -26.48
N VAL A 645 -2.26 11.99 -26.56
CA VAL A 645 -0.85 12.35 -26.80
C VAL A 645 -0.66 12.61 -28.30
N ASP A 646 -0.51 13.87 -28.67
CA ASP A 646 -0.06 14.26 -30.00
C ASP A 646 1.47 14.27 -30.07
N ALA A 647 2.02 14.01 -31.26
CA ALA A 647 3.46 14.09 -31.51
C ALA A 647 3.97 15.50 -31.18
N GLY A 648 4.69 15.66 -30.06
CA GLY A 648 5.22 16.94 -29.58
C GLY A 648 4.84 17.30 -28.14
N THR A 649 3.81 16.67 -27.58
CA THR A 649 3.37 16.94 -26.19
C THR A 649 3.97 16.00 -25.15
N GLU A 650 4.77 15.00 -25.55
CA GLU A 650 5.27 13.95 -24.66
C GLU A 650 6.12 14.50 -23.49
N ASN A 651 6.86 15.59 -23.71
CA ASN A 651 7.64 16.25 -22.66
C ASN A 651 6.80 17.06 -21.68
N LEU A 652 5.53 17.36 -22.02
CA LEU A 652 4.58 18.11 -21.20
C LEU A 652 3.71 17.20 -20.32
N LEU A 653 3.80 15.89 -20.52
CA LEU A 653 3.01 14.91 -19.77
C LEU A 653 3.49 14.84 -18.32
N ASP A 654 2.53 14.72 -17.42
CA ASP A 654 2.78 14.39 -16.04
C ASP A 654 3.29 12.95 -15.92
N ARG A 655 4.16 12.72 -14.95
CA ARG A 655 4.90 11.48 -14.82
C ARG A 655 4.88 10.96 -13.40
N THR A 656 4.88 9.63 -13.28
CA THR A 656 5.09 8.96 -12.02
C THR A 656 6.54 9.10 -11.55
N ILE A 657 6.81 8.69 -10.32
CA ILE A 657 8.17 8.63 -9.77
C ILE A 657 9.16 7.88 -10.68
N ARG A 658 8.68 6.97 -11.53
CA ARG A 658 9.47 6.20 -12.49
C ARG A 658 9.64 6.84 -13.86
N GLY A 659 9.04 7.99 -14.08
CA GLY A 659 8.98 8.63 -15.40
C GLY A 659 7.90 8.06 -16.32
N GLU A 660 7.02 7.17 -15.83
CA GLU A 660 5.91 6.61 -16.60
C GLU A 660 4.80 7.65 -16.78
N THR A 661 4.17 7.70 -17.96
CA THR A 661 2.91 8.43 -18.15
C THR A 661 1.74 7.71 -17.50
N TYR A 662 0.56 8.32 -17.44
CA TYR A 662 -0.64 7.68 -16.86
C TYR A 662 -1.01 6.39 -17.60
N ARG A 663 -1.06 6.43 -18.92
CA ARG A 663 -1.31 5.28 -19.79
C ARG A 663 -0.29 4.16 -19.55
N GLN A 664 1.00 4.49 -19.47
CA GLN A 664 2.05 3.51 -19.19
C GLN A 664 1.87 2.89 -17.81
N SER A 665 1.59 3.71 -16.80
CA SER A 665 1.44 3.26 -15.42
C SER A 665 0.21 2.36 -15.23
N LEU A 666 -0.90 2.58 -15.96
CA LEU A 666 -2.11 1.75 -15.93
C LEU A 666 -1.89 0.37 -16.55
N ARG A 667 -1.11 0.28 -17.63
CA ARG A 667 -0.84 -1.00 -18.30
C ARG A 667 -0.09 -1.98 -17.40
N ARG A 668 0.73 -1.47 -16.49
CA ARG A 668 1.61 -2.27 -15.63
C ARG A 668 0.84 -3.14 -14.62
N PRO A 669 -0.05 -2.62 -13.75
CA PRO A 669 -0.88 -3.46 -12.89
C PRO A 669 -1.83 -4.40 -13.66
N ILE A 670 -2.35 -3.95 -14.80
CA ILE A 670 -3.23 -4.78 -15.66
C ILE A 670 -2.47 -5.99 -16.18
N GLN A 671 -1.19 -5.83 -16.53
CA GLN A 671 -0.32 -6.93 -16.96
C GLN A 671 0.16 -7.80 -15.78
N ALA A 672 0.24 -7.25 -14.57
CA ALA A 672 0.86 -7.91 -13.41
C ALA A 672 -0.14 -8.54 -12.41
N SER A 673 -1.45 -8.29 -12.50
CA SER A 673 -2.44 -8.73 -11.49
C SER A 673 -3.11 -10.09 -11.83
N PRO A 674 -3.25 -11.02 -10.86
CA PRO A 674 -3.77 -12.39 -11.13
C PRO A 674 -5.28 -12.40 -11.21
N TYR A 675 -5.86 -11.36 -10.65
CA TYR A 675 -7.26 -11.17 -10.38
C TYR A 675 -7.92 -10.39 -11.52
N GLY A 676 -7.29 -10.31 -12.71
CA GLY A 676 -7.87 -9.63 -13.87
C GLY A 676 -8.24 -8.17 -13.60
N GLY A 677 -7.50 -7.49 -12.71
CA GLY A 677 -7.79 -6.11 -12.32
C GLY A 677 -9.17 -5.95 -11.68
N PHE A 678 -9.55 -6.82 -10.72
CA PHE A 678 -10.74 -6.58 -9.88
C PHE A 678 -10.68 -5.16 -9.29
N GLY A 679 -11.47 -4.25 -9.87
CA GLY A 679 -11.56 -2.83 -9.49
C GLY A 679 -10.92 -1.83 -10.46
N VAL A 680 -9.86 -2.21 -11.19
CA VAL A 680 -9.10 -1.31 -12.09
C VAL A 680 -9.28 -1.71 -13.55
N MET A 681 -10.49 -2.11 -13.96
CA MET A 681 -10.83 -1.97 -15.37
C MET A 681 -10.76 -0.46 -15.66
N PRO A 682 -9.80 0.00 -16.49
CA PRO A 682 -9.80 1.40 -16.83
C PRO A 682 -11.13 1.67 -17.52
N LYS A 683 -11.98 2.49 -16.91
CA LYS A 683 -13.11 3.12 -17.63
C LYS A 683 -12.53 3.60 -18.95
N GLY A 684 -13.22 3.40 -20.09
CA GLY A 684 -12.73 3.34 -21.49
C GLY A 684 -11.70 4.38 -21.99
N ASN A 685 -11.30 5.31 -21.15
CA ASN A 685 -10.36 6.41 -21.34
C ASN A 685 -8.90 6.03 -20.98
N ALA A 686 -8.55 4.75 -20.85
CA ALA A 686 -7.15 4.30 -20.59
C ALA A 686 -6.13 4.81 -21.64
N GLN A 687 -6.61 5.43 -22.71
CA GLN A 687 -5.83 5.92 -23.83
C GLN A 687 -5.32 7.35 -23.64
N SER A 688 -5.68 8.09 -22.61
CA SER A 688 -5.25 9.50 -22.45
C SER A 688 -4.23 9.65 -21.32
N ASP A 689 -3.39 10.68 -21.39
CA ASP A 689 -2.40 11.05 -20.36
C ASP A 689 -2.74 12.40 -19.72
N TYR A 690 -2.15 12.72 -18.56
CA TYR A 690 -2.33 14.02 -17.91
C TYR A 690 -1.20 14.98 -18.29
N LEU A 691 -1.50 16.26 -18.48
CA LEU A 691 -0.51 17.32 -18.58
C LEU A 691 0.03 17.74 -17.21
N ALA A 692 1.31 18.08 -17.16
CA ALA A 692 2.01 18.45 -15.94
C ALA A 692 1.64 19.85 -15.45
N VAL A 693 0.87 19.92 -14.36
CA VAL A 693 0.29 21.18 -13.86
C VAL A 693 1.34 22.18 -13.34
N GLY A 694 2.54 21.71 -12.99
CA GLY A 694 3.66 22.56 -12.59
C GLY A 694 4.60 22.97 -13.72
N ASP A 695 4.37 22.53 -14.96
CA ASP A 695 5.20 22.90 -16.09
C ASP A 695 4.58 24.12 -16.81
N PRO A 696 5.28 25.26 -16.89
CA PRO A 696 4.79 26.45 -17.60
C PRO A 696 4.42 26.19 -19.06
N ALA A 697 5.14 25.31 -19.76
CA ALA A 697 4.85 24.97 -21.15
C ALA A 697 3.56 24.15 -21.25
N ALA A 698 3.32 23.22 -20.32
CA ALA A 698 2.07 22.48 -20.25
C ALA A 698 0.88 23.39 -19.92
N LEU A 699 1.05 24.35 -19.00
CA LEU A 699 0.02 25.35 -18.69
C LEU A 699 -0.28 26.28 -19.88
N ALA A 700 0.74 26.65 -20.66
CA ALA A 700 0.55 27.42 -21.88
C ALA A 700 -0.26 26.62 -22.92
N GLU A 701 0.04 25.33 -23.07
CA GLU A 701 -0.72 24.43 -23.94
C GLU A 701 -2.19 24.30 -23.51
N ILE A 702 -2.44 24.08 -22.20
CA ILE A 702 -3.81 24.05 -21.65
C ILE A 702 -4.52 25.37 -21.94
N ARG A 703 -3.84 26.50 -21.69
CA ARG A 703 -4.41 27.83 -21.95
C ARG A 703 -4.76 28.02 -23.42
N ASN A 704 -3.89 27.65 -24.36
CA ASN A 704 -4.16 27.80 -25.79
C ASN A 704 -5.41 27.02 -26.22
N ARG A 705 -5.60 25.81 -25.70
CA ARG A 705 -6.80 25.00 -25.95
C ARG A 705 -8.05 25.64 -25.36
N LEU A 706 -7.96 26.10 -24.11
CA LEU A 706 -9.06 26.81 -23.47
C LEU A 706 -9.44 28.09 -24.22
N ASN A 707 -8.46 28.84 -24.74
CA ASN A 707 -8.72 30.02 -25.55
C ASN A 707 -9.55 29.65 -26.80
N ALA A 708 -9.24 28.54 -27.47
CA ALA A 708 -10.00 28.06 -28.61
C ALA A 708 -11.45 27.68 -28.21
N LEU A 709 -11.63 27.01 -27.08
CA LEU A 709 -12.97 26.63 -26.58
C LEU A 709 -13.81 27.86 -26.16
N VAL A 710 -13.19 28.82 -25.46
CA VAL A 710 -13.83 30.04 -24.99
C VAL A 710 -14.18 30.99 -26.14
N ALA A 711 -13.41 30.95 -27.22
CA ALA A 711 -13.68 31.71 -28.43
C ALA A 711 -14.87 31.15 -29.24
N SER A 712 -15.41 29.97 -28.91
CA SER A 712 -16.56 29.39 -29.62
C SER A 712 -17.80 30.26 -29.41
N PRO A 713 -18.31 30.94 -30.46
CA PRO A 713 -19.40 31.90 -30.32
C PRO A 713 -20.76 31.25 -30.04
N GLN A 714 -20.87 29.92 -30.21
CA GLN A 714 -22.12 29.16 -30.13
C GLN A 714 -22.23 28.30 -28.85
N ALA A 715 -21.18 28.24 -28.03
CA ALA A 715 -21.22 27.54 -26.75
C ALA A 715 -21.83 28.45 -25.67
N ASP A 716 -22.85 27.97 -24.96
CA ASP A 716 -23.47 28.72 -23.86
C ASP A 716 -22.79 28.48 -22.51
N ALA A 717 -21.96 27.44 -22.38
CA ALA A 717 -21.17 27.16 -21.18
C ALA A 717 -20.05 26.14 -21.46
N LEU A 718 -19.04 26.12 -20.58
CA LEU A 718 -18.01 25.08 -20.53
C LEU A 718 -18.14 24.24 -19.25
N VAL A 719 -17.93 22.94 -19.37
CA VAL A 719 -17.91 21.97 -18.27
C VAL A 719 -16.59 21.20 -18.32
N PHE A 720 -15.76 21.35 -17.29
CA PHE A 720 -14.46 20.69 -17.22
C PHE A 720 -14.53 19.37 -16.45
N THR A 721 -13.91 18.32 -16.97
CA THR A 721 -13.64 17.06 -16.26
C THR A 721 -12.15 16.78 -16.14
N ASP A 722 -11.77 15.71 -15.42
CA ASP A 722 -10.38 15.28 -15.27
C ASP A 722 -9.46 16.44 -14.84
N MET A 723 -9.95 17.24 -13.90
CA MET A 723 -9.28 18.45 -13.40
C MET A 723 -8.21 18.14 -12.35
N THR A 724 -8.07 16.88 -11.93
CA THR A 724 -7.12 16.48 -10.88
C THR A 724 -6.40 15.22 -11.34
N PRO A 725 -5.10 15.27 -11.65
CA PRO A 725 -4.35 14.06 -11.93
C PRO A 725 -4.28 13.18 -10.67
N PRO A 726 -4.16 11.84 -10.80
CA PRO A 726 -4.00 10.98 -9.63
C PRO A 726 -2.81 11.38 -8.75
N GLY A 727 -2.98 11.30 -7.43
CA GLY A 727 -1.98 11.76 -6.45
C GLY A 727 -1.97 13.27 -6.16
N TYR A 728 -2.79 14.08 -6.83
CA TYR A 728 -2.96 15.50 -6.48
C TYR A 728 -4.09 15.75 -5.47
N TYR A 729 -4.86 14.72 -5.11
CA TYR A 729 -5.86 14.85 -4.05
C TYR A 729 -5.17 15.10 -2.72
N GLY A 730 -5.74 15.99 -1.91
CA GLY A 730 -5.29 16.15 -0.53
C GLY A 730 -5.49 14.86 0.26
N LYS A 731 -4.68 14.66 1.29
CA LYS A 731 -4.70 13.50 2.19
C LYS A 731 -6.11 13.12 2.72
N ASP A 732 -7.02 14.09 2.80
CA ASP A 732 -8.35 13.96 3.37
C ASP A 732 -9.46 13.66 2.33
N SER A 733 -9.13 13.47 1.05
CA SER A 733 -10.15 13.44 -0.02
C SER A 733 -11.13 12.27 0.09
N GLY A 734 -10.79 11.19 0.80
CA GLY A 734 -11.65 10.00 0.99
C GLY A 734 -11.96 9.22 -0.31
N VAL A 735 -11.68 9.80 -1.47
CA VAL A 735 -11.81 9.18 -2.78
C VAL A 735 -10.55 8.35 -3.03
N GLY A 736 -10.55 7.13 -2.47
CA GLY A 736 -10.05 5.95 -3.16
C GLY A 736 -8.59 5.92 -3.65
N ASP A 737 -7.65 6.66 -3.06
CA ASP A 737 -6.21 6.41 -3.25
C ASP A 737 -5.77 5.00 -2.78
N ALA A 738 -6.69 4.24 -2.17
CA ALA A 738 -6.54 2.82 -1.86
C ALA A 738 -6.22 1.96 -3.10
N MET A 739 -6.56 2.40 -4.31
CA MET A 739 -6.20 1.67 -5.53
C MET A 739 -4.92 2.22 -6.19
N VAL A 740 -3.78 1.77 -5.64
CA VAL A 740 -2.52 1.52 -6.37
C VAL A 740 -1.75 2.75 -6.90
N ILE A 741 -0.78 3.24 -6.11
CA ILE A 741 0.65 3.48 -6.46
C ILE A 741 0.97 4.43 -7.66
N GLN A 742 -0.01 5.06 -8.32
CA GLN A 742 0.21 5.93 -9.47
C GLN A 742 0.24 7.41 -9.05
N GLU A 743 1.23 7.77 -8.25
CA GLU A 743 1.43 9.16 -7.91
C GLU A 743 2.03 9.95 -9.08
N PHE A 744 1.33 10.97 -9.60
CA PHE A 744 1.86 11.91 -10.59
C PHE A 744 2.47 13.15 -9.94
N GLY A 745 3.09 14.02 -10.73
CA GLY A 745 3.74 15.25 -10.28
C GLY A 745 5.27 15.17 -10.26
N TYR A 746 5.89 14.10 -10.76
CA TYR A 746 7.35 13.91 -10.69
C TYR A 746 8.11 14.51 -11.88
N THR A 747 7.56 15.52 -12.56
CA THR A 747 8.29 16.23 -13.61
C THR A 747 9.51 16.96 -13.05
N PRO A 748 10.59 17.16 -13.83
CA PRO A 748 11.78 17.88 -13.35
C PRO A 748 11.47 19.25 -12.75
N ALA A 749 10.54 20.00 -13.34
CA ALA A 749 10.12 21.32 -12.85
C ALA A 749 9.46 21.23 -11.45
N MET A 750 8.54 20.28 -11.26
CA MET A 750 7.87 20.06 -9.98
C MET A 750 8.83 19.56 -8.90
N ARG A 751 9.71 18.62 -9.25
CA ARG A 751 10.76 18.11 -8.35
C ARG A 751 11.69 19.22 -7.88
N LEU A 752 12.17 20.05 -8.81
CA LEU A 752 13.05 21.18 -8.48
C LEU A 752 12.34 22.21 -7.60
N ALA A 753 11.09 22.56 -7.94
CA ALA A 753 10.31 23.50 -7.15
C ALA A 753 10.06 22.98 -5.72
N PHE A 754 9.78 21.68 -5.56
CA PHE A 754 9.65 21.07 -4.23
C PHE A 754 10.99 20.97 -3.49
N LEU A 755 12.08 20.65 -4.17
CA LEU A 755 13.42 20.64 -3.57
C LEU A 755 13.79 22.01 -2.99
N ARG A 756 13.50 23.08 -3.73
CA ARG A 756 13.69 24.48 -3.28
C ARG A 756 12.86 24.83 -2.05
N GLU A 757 11.63 24.33 -1.97
CA GLU A 757 10.70 24.62 -0.87
C GLU A 757 10.96 23.75 0.38
N ALA A 758 11.22 22.45 0.18
CA ALA A 758 11.24 21.45 1.23
C ALA A 758 12.64 20.98 1.62
N GLY A 759 13.67 21.23 0.80
CA GLY A 759 15.03 20.74 1.00
C GLY A 759 15.20 19.24 0.73
N THR A 760 14.22 18.59 0.10
CA THR A 760 14.23 17.16 -0.22
C THR A 760 13.67 16.95 -1.63
N ASP A 761 14.27 16.03 -2.39
CA ASP A 761 13.79 15.65 -3.72
C ASP A 761 12.70 14.57 -3.58
N PRO A 762 11.50 14.75 -4.17
CA PRO A 762 10.40 13.86 -3.87
C PRO A 762 10.62 12.44 -4.39
N VAL A 763 11.57 12.19 -5.31
CA VAL A 763 11.90 10.81 -5.75
C VAL A 763 12.55 9.95 -4.66
N ASP A 764 13.02 10.58 -3.58
CA ASP A 764 13.49 9.86 -2.41
C ASP A 764 12.38 9.55 -1.41
N LEU A 765 11.20 10.16 -1.58
CA LEU A 765 10.01 9.87 -0.80
C LEU A 765 9.36 8.62 -1.38
N SER A 766 9.28 7.57 -0.58
CA SER A 766 8.63 6.33 -1.01
C SER A 766 7.13 6.42 -0.69
N PRO A 767 6.24 6.42 -1.70
CA PRO A 767 4.81 6.20 -1.47
C PRO A 767 4.52 4.78 -0.96
N VAL A 768 5.50 3.88 -1.15
CA VAL A 768 5.42 2.44 -0.90
C VAL A 768 5.55 2.10 0.60
N GLY A 769 5.71 3.09 1.49
CA GLY A 769 5.70 2.93 2.95
C GLY A 769 4.34 2.49 3.55
N ASN A 770 3.48 1.92 2.70
CA ASN A 770 2.15 1.40 3.00
C ASN A 770 1.88 0.14 2.15
N LEU A 771 2.90 -0.65 1.80
CA LEU A 771 2.67 -2.02 1.28
C LEU A 771 1.85 -2.88 2.25
N GLU A 772 1.80 -2.49 3.53
CA GLU A 772 0.92 -3.06 4.56
C GLU A 772 -0.50 -2.46 4.57
N SER A 773 -0.76 -1.32 3.93
CA SER A 773 -2.10 -0.68 3.96
C SER A 773 -3.12 -1.32 3.03
N TRP A 774 -2.83 -2.45 2.40
CA TRP A 774 -3.89 -3.32 1.90
C TRP A 774 -4.56 -4.10 3.05
N GLU A 775 -3.97 -4.07 4.26
CA GLU A 775 -4.55 -4.57 5.51
C GLU A 775 -5.17 -3.45 6.36
N TYR A 776 -5.42 -2.27 5.77
CA TYR A 776 -6.04 -1.12 6.45
C TYR A 776 -7.45 -1.41 7.00
N GLU A 777 -8.07 -2.53 6.61
CA GLU A 777 -9.35 -3.00 7.17
C GLU A 777 -9.19 -3.94 8.38
N ARG A 778 -7.98 -4.35 8.78
CA ARG A 778 -7.79 -5.31 9.89
C ARG A 778 -7.25 -4.73 11.19
N GLY A 779 -7.29 -3.41 11.40
CA GLY A 779 -7.04 -2.83 12.72
C GLY A 779 -5.60 -2.96 13.24
N PHE A 780 -4.61 -3.02 12.35
CA PHE A 780 -3.19 -3.06 12.71
C PHE A 780 -2.52 -1.67 12.69
N ASP A 781 -1.72 -1.42 13.72
CA ASP A 781 -1.02 -0.16 14.03
C ASP A 781 -0.10 0.28 12.88
N GLN A 782 -0.19 1.54 12.46
CA GLN A 782 0.48 2.17 11.31
C GLN A 782 2.02 2.33 11.45
N LYS A 783 2.75 1.36 12.01
CA LYS A 783 4.11 1.58 12.55
C LYS A 783 5.28 0.90 11.83
N SER A 784 5.12 -0.01 10.88
CA SER A 784 6.21 -0.95 10.52
C SER A 784 6.82 -0.88 9.11
N THR A 785 6.52 0.09 8.26
CA THR A 785 7.41 0.40 7.12
C THR A 785 8.07 1.77 7.29
N ARG A 786 8.80 1.91 8.40
CA ARG A 786 9.85 2.92 8.47
C ARG A 786 10.86 2.54 7.41
N VAL A 787 11.04 3.40 6.40
CA VAL A 787 12.25 3.42 5.58
C VAL A 787 13.40 3.72 6.55
N SER A 788 13.87 2.71 7.29
CA SER A 788 15.17 2.72 7.92
C SER A 788 16.13 2.90 6.77
N LEU A 789 16.75 4.08 6.67
CA LEU A 789 17.75 4.31 5.66
C LEU A 789 18.77 3.16 5.77
N PRO A 790 19.02 2.40 4.69
CA PRO A 790 19.93 1.25 4.70
C PRO A 790 21.36 1.53 5.23
N PHE A 791 21.71 2.77 5.53
CA PHE A 791 23.09 3.28 5.50
C PHE A 791 23.68 3.60 6.88
N PHE A 792 22.97 3.26 7.96
CA PHE A 792 23.56 3.11 9.30
C PHE A 792 23.36 1.66 9.74
N PRO A 793 24.32 0.76 9.49
CA PRO A 793 24.20 -0.64 9.88
C PRO A 793 24.39 -0.75 11.39
N ASP A 794 23.34 -0.51 12.17
CA ASP A 794 23.26 -1.11 13.49
C ASP A 794 22.53 -2.44 13.36
N LEU A 795 23.31 -3.49 13.09
CA LEU A 795 22.87 -4.90 12.97
C LEU A 795 22.59 -5.49 14.37
N GLY A 796 21.75 -4.83 15.16
CA GLY A 796 21.27 -5.30 16.45
C GLY A 796 19.78 -5.61 16.38
N ALA A 797 19.37 -6.70 17.02
CA ALA A 797 18.02 -7.27 17.08
C ALA A 797 16.90 -6.37 17.67
N ASN A 798 17.07 -5.04 17.65
CA ASN A 798 16.13 -4.02 18.11
C ASN A 798 15.85 -2.93 17.05
N ALA A 799 16.14 -3.20 15.76
CA ALA A 799 15.93 -2.25 14.66
C ALA A 799 14.45 -1.81 14.51
N ASP A 800 13.50 -2.58 15.03
CA ASP A 800 12.07 -2.22 15.11
C ASP A 800 11.81 -0.96 15.97
N ARG A 801 12.78 -0.56 16.81
CA ARG A 801 12.68 0.63 17.67
C ARG A 801 13.69 1.73 17.33
N ILE A 802 14.69 1.49 16.46
CA ILE A 802 15.80 2.43 16.27
C ILE A 802 15.73 3.11 14.90
N THR A 803 15.33 4.35 14.96
CA THR A 803 15.46 5.32 13.91
C THR A 803 16.88 5.88 13.88
N ILE A 804 17.29 6.48 12.76
CA ILE A 804 18.55 7.23 12.70
C ILE A 804 18.60 8.11 13.94
N ASN A 805 19.59 7.91 14.82
CA ASN A 805 19.81 8.69 16.04
C ASN A 805 18.81 8.50 17.22
N ASN A 806 18.03 7.42 17.35
CA ASN A 806 16.93 7.33 18.36
C ASN A 806 15.90 8.48 18.24
N VAL A 807 15.95 9.18 17.11
CA VAL A 807 15.11 10.32 16.72
C VAL A 807 14.10 9.71 15.77
N LYS A 808 12.82 9.59 16.16
CA LYS A 808 11.83 8.87 15.33
C LYS A 808 11.99 9.35 13.88
N GLY A 809 11.79 8.53 12.84
CA GLY A 809 11.91 8.99 11.44
C GLY A 809 11.02 10.23 11.14
N THR A 810 10.07 10.47 12.04
CA THR A 810 9.24 11.66 12.20
C THR A 810 9.99 12.96 12.47
N ASP A 811 11.17 12.91 13.06
CA ASP A 811 11.91 14.06 13.59
C ASP A 811 13.08 14.48 12.69
N LEU A 812 13.41 13.68 11.65
CA LEU A 812 14.34 14.06 10.56
C LEU A 812 13.62 14.69 9.36
N GLY A 813 12.38 15.16 9.56
CA GLY A 813 11.58 15.85 8.54
C GLY A 813 10.98 14.96 7.44
N ALA A 814 11.25 13.64 7.46
CA ALA A 814 10.82 12.72 6.40
C ALA A 814 9.33 12.34 6.48
N LYS A 815 8.77 12.14 7.69
CA LYS A 815 7.32 11.84 7.87
C LYS A 815 6.45 12.95 7.30
N ASP A 816 6.87 14.20 7.51
CA ASP A 816 6.17 15.36 6.99
C ASP A 816 6.54 15.65 5.54
N ALA A 817 7.69 15.21 5.03
CA ALA A 817 8.09 15.49 3.65
C ALA A 817 7.10 14.90 2.63
N TYR A 818 6.60 13.68 2.85
CA TYR A 818 5.61 13.07 1.96
C TYR A 818 4.24 13.75 2.07
N GLY A 819 3.80 14.11 3.28
CA GLY A 819 2.59 14.95 3.46
C GLY A 819 2.73 16.33 2.80
N ARG A 820 3.88 16.98 2.98
CA ARG A 820 4.24 18.25 2.31
C ARG A 820 4.26 18.09 0.80
N TRP A 821 4.66 16.95 0.26
CA TRP A 821 4.63 16.68 -1.18
C TRP A 821 3.20 16.64 -1.73
N TYR A 822 2.27 15.97 -1.04
CA TYR A 822 0.85 16.03 -1.38
C TYR A 822 0.29 17.44 -1.30
N GLU A 823 0.54 18.15 -0.19
CA GLU A 823 0.07 19.53 -0.02
C GLU A 823 0.65 20.45 -1.09
N PHE A 824 1.92 20.28 -1.43
CA PHE A 824 2.59 21.04 -2.49
C PHE A 824 1.92 20.80 -3.84
N ARG A 825 1.70 19.54 -4.24
CA ARG A 825 0.99 19.20 -5.48
C ARG A 825 -0.42 19.79 -5.51
N ALA A 826 -1.19 19.62 -4.44
CA ALA A 826 -2.54 20.16 -4.33
C ALA A 826 -2.55 21.70 -4.45
N LYS A 827 -1.61 22.40 -3.79
CA LYS A 827 -1.46 23.87 -3.91
C LYS A 827 -1.10 24.31 -5.33
N ARG A 828 -0.17 23.59 -5.99
CA ARG A 828 0.22 23.88 -7.38
C ARG A 828 -0.94 23.66 -8.35
N LEU A 829 -1.71 22.59 -8.15
CA LEU A 829 -2.92 22.34 -8.91
C LEU A 829 -3.94 23.47 -8.71
N ALA A 830 -4.24 23.85 -7.47
CA ALA A 830 -5.17 24.94 -7.19
C ALA A 830 -4.74 26.26 -7.86
N ALA A 831 -3.45 26.63 -7.73
CA ALA A 831 -2.92 27.86 -8.34
C ALA A 831 -2.98 27.83 -9.88
N ALA A 832 -2.70 26.69 -10.51
CA ALA A 832 -2.84 26.53 -11.95
C ALA A 832 -4.30 26.65 -12.40
N LEU A 833 -5.22 25.97 -11.71
CA LEU A 833 -6.65 26.05 -12.00
C LEU A 833 -7.18 27.48 -11.84
N ASP A 834 -6.76 28.20 -10.79
CA ASP A 834 -7.12 29.61 -10.60
C ASP A 834 -6.58 30.49 -11.74
N THR A 835 -5.33 30.29 -12.16
CA THR A 835 -4.73 31.01 -13.30
C THR A 835 -5.50 30.77 -14.60
N LEU A 836 -5.87 29.52 -14.87
CA LEU A 836 -6.67 29.17 -16.05
C LEU A 836 -8.07 29.77 -15.97
N ARG A 837 -8.70 29.78 -14.78
CA ARG A 837 -10.01 30.41 -14.55
C ARG A 837 -9.98 31.89 -14.87
N GLU A 838 -9.00 32.61 -14.33
CA GLU A 838 -8.85 34.05 -14.52
C GLU A 838 -8.64 34.38 -16.00
N GLY A 839 -7.78 33.61 -16.68
CA GLY A 839 -7.59 33.73 -18.13
C GLY A 839 -8.90 33.56 -18.91
N MET A 840 -9.70 32.53 -18.57
CA MET A 840 -10.98 32.29 -19.23
C MET A 840 -12.02 33.39 -18.96
N ARG A 841 -12.14 33.85 -17.71
CA ARG A 841 -13.06 34.94 -17.35
C ARG A 841 -12.66 36.26 -18.00
N ALA A 842 -11.37 36.51 -18.16
CA ALA A 842 -10.88 37.69 -18.87
C ALA A 842 -11.26 37.66 -20.36
N MET A 843 -11.25 36.48 -20.99
CA MET A 843 -11.64 36.32 -22.40
C MET A 843 -13.15 36.39 -22.63
N ASN A 844 -13.95 35.72 -21.79
CA ASN A 844 -15.40 35.71 -21.90
C ASN A 844 -16.06 35.77 -20.50
N PRO A 845 -16.27 36.97 -19.94
CA PRO A 845 -16.77 37.12 -18.57
C PRO A 845 -18.23 36.66 -18.40
N LYS A 846 -18.96 36.47 -19.51
CA LYS A 846 -20.37 36.06 -19.51
C LYS A 846 -20.54 34.55 -19.63
N MET A 847 -19.51 33.81 -20.04
CA MET A 847 -19.62 32.37 -20.23
C MET A 847 -19.59 31.65 -18.88
N PRO A 848 -20.65 30.91 -18.51
CA PRO A 848 -20.65 30.06 -17.34
C PRO A 848 -19.59 28.96 -17.45
N LEU A 849 -18.84 28.77 -16.36
CA LEU A 849 -17.82 27.73 -16.23
C LEU A 849 -18.22 26.78 -15.09
N TYR A 850 -18.37 25.50 -15.41
CA TYR A 850 -18.74 24.45 -14.47
C TYR A 850 -17.63 23.41 -14.32
N TRP A 851 -17.57 22.76 -13.17
CA TRP A 851 -16.70 21.60 -12.91
C TRP A 851 -17.52 20.31 -12.78
N GLY A 852 -17.02 19.22 -13.36
CA GLY A 852 -17.53 17.87 -13.12
C GLY A 852 -16.62 17.20 -12.10
N GLY A 853 -17.13 16.91 -10.90
CA GLY A 853 -16.40 16.07 -9.96
C GLY A 853 -16.29 14.63 -10.51
N GLU A 854 -15.14 13.98 -10.30
CA GLU A 854 -14.88 12.64 -10.84
C GLU A 854 -15.67 11.52 -10.14
N SER A 855 -16.23 11.82 -8.96
CA SER A 855 -17.15 10.89 -8.32
C SER A 855 -18.53 11.03 -8.96
N VAL A 856 -19.15 9.91 -9.30
CA VAL A 856 -20.53 9.79 -9.83
C VAL A 856 -21.58 10.42 -8.88
N TYR A 857 -21.15 10.87 -7.69
CA TYR A 857 -21.99 11.41 -6.61
C TYR A 857 -21.74 12.89 -6.30
N SER A 858 -20.72 13.53 -6.86
CA SER A 858 -20.44 14.97 -6.66
C SER A 858 -21.11 15.78 -7.76
N GLY A 859 -22.19 16.49 -7.43
CA GLY A 859 -22.97 17.28 -8.39
C GLY A 859 -22.17 18.35 -9.14
N LEU A 860 -22.76 18.91 -10.21
CA LEU A 860 -22.22 20.13 -10.84
C LEU A 860 -22.27 21.27 -9.82
N GLY A 861 -21.10 21.80 -9.47
CA GLY A 861 -21.00 23.11 -8.82
C GLY A 861 -20.64 24.18 -9.84
N GLU A 862 -21.03 25.42 -9.57
CA GLU A 862 -20.31 26.54 -10.17
C GLU A 862 -18.83 26.45 -9.77
N TRP A 863 -17.94 26.85 -10.67
CA TRP A 863 -16.52 26.94 -10.35
C TRP A 863 -16.28 28.09 -9.37
N LEU A 864 -16.50 27.80 -8.10
CA LEU A 864 -16.20 28.67 -6.98
C LEU A 864 -14.69 28.61 -6.67
N PRO A 865 -14.10 29.67 -6.09
CA PRO A 865 -12.76 29.57 -5.53
C PRO A 865 -12.70 28.37 -4.59
N ALA A 866 -11.73 27.47 -4.80
CA ALA A 866 -11.52 26.36 -3.89
C ALA A 866 -11.33 26.94 -2.49
N PRO A 867 -12.14 26.57 -1.48
CA PRO A 867 -11.84 27.00 -0.13
C PRO A 867 -10.43 26.48 0.21
N PRO A 868 -9.59 27.28 0.90
CA PRO A 868 -8.28 26.81 1.32
C PRO A 868 -8.46 25.51 2.09
N VAL A 869 -7.70 24.48 1.74
CA VAL A 869 -7.70 23.17 2.40
C VAL A 869 -7.34 23.41 3.88
N LYS A 870 -8.36 23.55 4.73
CA LYS A 870 -8.21 23.53 6.18
C LYS A 870 -8.37 22.09 6.61
N SER A 871 -7.36 21.57 7.32
CA SER A 871 -7.36 20.22 7.90
C SER A 871 -8.69 19.91 8.57
N SER A 872 -9.26 18.75 8.28
CA SER A 872 -10.59 18.26 8.67
C SER A 872 -10.85 18.10 10.18
N THR A 873 -10.01 18.62 11.07
CA THR A 873 -10.19 18.52 12.53
C THR A 873 -11.23 19.49 13.11
N ALA A 874 -11.79 20.41 12.31
CA ALA A 874 -12.93 21.21 12.73
C ALA A 874 -14.24 20.47 12.42
N LYS A 875 -14.98 20.04 13.46
CA LYS A 875 -16.37 19.56 13.35
C LYS A 875 -17.21 20.61 12.60
N THR A 876 -17.41 20.43 11.31
CA THR A 876 -18.30 21.27 10.51
C THR A 876 -19.73 20.82 10.78
N THR A 877 -20.46 21.57 11.59
CA THR A 877 -21.91 21.53 11.58
C THR A 877 -22.37 21.98 10.20
N ALA A 878 -22.96 21.06 9.41
CA ALA A 878 -23.46 21.35 8.08
C ALA A 878 -24.45 22.53 8.16
N THR A 879 -24.03 23.68 7.62
CA THR A 879 -24.91 24.85 7.52
C THR A 879 -25.84 24.62 6.32
N PRO A 880 -27.16 24.79 6.44
CA PRO A 880 -28.07 24.60 5.31
C PRO A 880 -27.68 25.51 4.13
N PRO A 881 -27.85 25.05 2.88
CA PRO A 881 -27.48 25.82 1.70
C PRO A 881 -28.21 27.18 1.68
N LYS A 882 -27.50 28.23 1.24
CA LYS A 882 -28.08 29.56 1.05
C LYS A 882 -29.20 29.50 -0.01
N LYS A 883 -30.18 30.41 0.10
CA LYS A 883 -31.35 30.50 -0.80
C LYS A 883 -30.99 30.63 -2.30
N ASP A 884 -29.79 31.12 -2.59
CA ASP A 884 -29.27 31.33 -3.95
C ASP A 884 -28.24 30.26 -4.38
N ALA A 885 -28.17 29.12 -3.67
CA ALA A 885 -27.31 28.02 -4.08
C ALA A 885 -27.79 27.45 -5.43
N PRO A 886 -26.86 27.06 -6.33
CA PRO A 886 -27.23 26.44 -7.60
C PRO A 886 -28.10 25.19 -7.38
N PRO A 887 -29.00 24.86 -8.32
CA PRO A 887 -29.87 23.69 -8.19
C PRO A 887 -29.02 22.43 -8.04
N ALA A 888 -29.41 21.56 -7.11
CA ALA A 888 -28.77 20.26 -6.97
C ALA A 888 -29.18 19.37 -8.17
N PHE A 889 -28.20 18.74 -8.80
CA PHE A 889 -28.46 17.85 -9.94
C PHE A 889 -28.60 16.41 -9.47
N VAL A 890 -29.59 15.71 -10.00
CA VAL A 890 -29.71 14.25 -9.93
C VAL A 890 -29.02 13.67 -11.15
N TRP A 891 -27.95 12.91 -10.89
CA TRP A 891 -27.10 12.33 -11.91
C TRP A 891 -27.54 10.90 -12.25
N LEU A 892 -27.92 10.69 -13.49
CA LEU A 892 -28.16 9.38 -14.07
C LEU A 892 -27.04 9.11 -15.07
N THR A 893 -26.04 8.34 -14.67
CA THR A 893 -24.91 7.99 -15.52
C THR A 893 -25.09 6.59 -16.08
N TYR A 894 -24.94 6.44 -17.39
CA TYR A 894 -24.81 5.13 -18.00
C TYR A 894 -23.42 4.57 -17.69
N ALA A 895 -23.35 3.66 -16.71
CA ALA A 895 -22.12 2.94 -16.40
C ALA A 895 -22.15 1.57 -17.10
N TYR A 896 -21.28 1.40 -18.11
CA TYR A 896 -21.02 0.09 -18.71
C TYR A 896 -20.18 -0.75 -17.74
N ASP A 897 -20.86 -1.44 -16.82
CA ASP A 897 -20.17 -2.30 -15.85
C ASP A 897 -19.94 -3.71 -16.41
N ARG A 898 -18.68 -3.99 -16.80
CA ARG A 898 -18.21 -5.32 -17.22
C ARG A 898 -18.11 -6.34 -16.09
N ARG A 899 -18.37 -5.97 -14.82
CA ARG A 899 -18.27 -6.88 -13.64
C ARG A 899 -19.41 -7.89 -13.53
N THR A 900 -19.98 -8.37 -14.63
CA THR A 900 -20.92 -9.49 -14.52
C THR A 900 -20.09 -10.73 -14.14
N PRO A 901 -20.43 -11.46 -13.05
CA PRO A 901 -19.80 -12.74 -12.75
C PRO A 901 -19.85 -13.62 -14.00
N LEU A 902 -18.83 -14.46 -14.21
CA LEU A 902 -18.72 -15.36 -15.37
C LEU A 902 -19.98 -16.25 -15.56
N ASP A 903 -20.79 -16.40 -14.51
CA ASP A 903 -21.90 -17.36 -14.46
C ASP A 903 -23.29 -16.70 -14.41
N ALA A 904 -23.40 -15.35 -14.39
CA ALA A 904 -24.69 -14.66 -14.39
C ALA A 904 -25.05 -14.16 -15.80
N ALA A 905 -26.30 -14.41 -16.25
CA ALA A 905 -26.79 -13.88 -17.51
C ALA A 905 -26.66 -12.33 -17.50
N PRO A 906 -25.94 -11.72 -18.46
CA PRO A 906 -25.72 -10.28 -18.46
C PRO A 906 -27.05 -9.56 -18.64
N MET A 907 -27.47 -8.77 -17.64
CA MET A 907 -28.53 -7.78 -17.84
C MET A 907 -28.15 -6.90 -19.04
N LYS A 908 -29.12 -6.69 -19.95
CA LYS A 908 -28.95 -5.75 -21.06
C LYS A 908 -28.67 -4.35 -20.49
N PRO A 909 -27.72 -3.58 -21.06
CA PRO A 909 -27.34 -2.28 -20.50
C PRO A 909 -28.50 -1.30 -20.28
N GLY A 910 -29.51 -1.30 -21.16
CA GLY A 910 -30.71 -0.47 -21.00
C GLY A 910 -31.54 -0.79 -19.75
N GLU A 911 -31.63 -2.07 -19.36
CA GLU A 911 -32.39 -2.48 -18.18
C GLU A 911 -31.73 -2.03 -16.87
N ARG A 912 -30.39 -2.00 -16.82
CA ARG A 912 -29.66 -1.48 -15.64
C ARG A 912 -29.88 0.01 -15.48
N PHE A 913 -29.76 0.75 -16.59
CA PHE A 913 -29.97 2.18 -16.63
C PHE A 913 -31.38 2.57 -16.19
N ALA A 914 -32.40 1.89 -16.72
CA ALA A 914 -33.80 2.11 -16.33
C ALA A 914 -34.01 1.90 -14.82
N ARG A 915 -33.39 0.89 -14.20
CA ARG A 915 -33.49 0.66 -12.74
C ARG A 915 -32.79 1.73 -11.92
N GLN A 916 -31.60 2.16 -12.31
CA GLN A 916 -30.86 3.20 -11.60
C GLN A 916 -31.62 4.54 -11.65
N ALA A 917 -32.21 4.83 -12.81
CA ALA A 917 -33.15 5.94 -13.00
C ALA A 917 -34.36 5.82 -12.07
N SER A 918 -35.06 4.68 -12.05
CA SER A 918 -36.22 4.48 -11.18
C SER A 918 -35.90 4.73 -9.70
N ARG A 919 -34.79 4.19 -9.17
CA ARG A 919 -34.43 4.36 -7.75
C ARG A 919 -34.19 5.83 -7.35
N HIS A 920 -33.48 6.58 -8.20
CA HIS A 920 -33.21 8.00 -7.92
C HIS A 920 -34.50 8.84 -7.99
N LEU A 921 -35.43 8.45 -8.85
CA LEU A 921 -36.70 9.15 -9.04
C LEU A 921 -37.72 8.79 -7.97
N GLU A 922 -37.74 7.54 -7.51
CA GLU A 922 -38.46 7.15 -6.30
C GLU A 922 -38.00 7.98 -5.10
N TRP A 923 -36.69 8.19 -4.94
CA TRP A 923 -36.17 9.05 -3.87
C TRP A 923 -36.65 10.51 -3.99
N LEU A 924 -36.68 11.08 -5.20
CA LEU A 924 -37.21 12.43 -5.43
C LEU A 924 -38.71 12.52 -5.13
N ASN A 925 -39.47 11.45 -5.41
CA ASN A 925 -40.93 11.42 -5.30
C ASN A 925 -41.44 10.96 -3.92
N GLN A 926 -40.61 10.35 -3.07
CA GLN A 926 -41.01 9.91 -1.73
C GLN A 926 -41.41 11.10 -0.85
N PRO A 927 -42.59 11.12 -0.20
CA PRO A 927 -42.89 12.15 0.80
C PRO A 927 -41.87 12.09 1.98
N PRO A 928 -41.65 13.19 2.71
CA PRO A 928 -40.81 13.15 3.92
C PRO A 928 -41.29 12.05 4.86
N LYS A 929 -40.35 11.29 5.46
CA LYS A 929 -40.66 10.06 6.21
C LYS A 929 -41.54 10.31 7.43
N LYS A 930 -41.55 11.53 7.97
CA LYS A 930 -42.39 11.94 9.10
C LYS A 930 -43.02 13.32 8.85
N PRO A 931 -44.31 13.51 9.21
CA PRO A 931 -44.91 14.84 9.27
C PRO A 931 -44.08 15.76 10.18
N GLY A 932 -43.66 16.92 9.67
CA GLY A 932 -42.85 17.91 10.39
C GLY A 932 -41.34 17.77 10.26
N GLU A 933 -40.83 16.73 9.60
CA GLU A 933 -39.41 16.66 9.23
C GLU A 933 -39.10 17.72 8.16
N LYS A 934 -38.04 18.51 8.35
CA LYS A 934 -37.61 19.47 7.33
C LYS A 934 -37.29 18.70 6.06
N ASP A 935 -37.96 19.04 4.96
CA ASP A 935 -37.63 18.50 3.65
C ASP A 935 -36.22 18.98 3.29
N THR A 936 -35.23 18.09 3.45
CA THR A 936 -33.83 18.35 3.14
C THR A 936 -33.55 18.27 1.64
N ARG A 937 -34.56 17.93 0.83
CA ARG A 937 -34.42 17.87 -0.62
C ARG A 937 -34.38 19.28 -1.22
N PRO A 938 -33.62 19.45 -2.31
CA PRO A 938 -33.53 20.73 -3.01
C PRO A 938 -34.89 21.13 -3.58
N ALA A 939 -35.28 22.40 -3.42
CA ALA A 939 -36.54 22.95 -3.95
C ALA A 939 -36.59 22.93 -5.49
N GLN A 940 -35.42 22.86 -6.14
CA GLN A 940 -35.25 22.72 -7.59
C GLN A 940 -34.19 21.65 -7.84
N ALA A 941 -34.52 20.63 -8.64
CA ALA A 941 -33.56 19.64 -9.07
C ALA A 941 -33.24 19.82 -10.56
N GLY A 942 -31.98 19.64 -10.95
CA GLY A 942 -31.64 19.39 -12.36
C GLY A 942 -31.68 17.89 -12.63
N LEU A 943 -32.18 17.46 -13.78
CA LEU A 943 -31.99 16.08 -14.25
C LEU A 943 -30.79 16.06 -15.19
N PHE A 944 -29.77 15.27 -14.84
CA PHE A 944 -28.57 15.11 -15.64
C PHE A 944 -28.49 13.68 -16.17
N LEU A 945 -28.59 13.52 -17.48
CA LEU A 945 -28.46 12.23 -18.15
C LEU A 945 -27.10 12.14 -18.85
N ASP A 946 -26.17 11.40 -18.26
CA ASP A 946 -24.83 11.19 -18.82
C ASP A 946 -24.78 9.91 -19.63
N LEU A 947 -24.80 10.06 -20.96
CA LEU A 947 -24.68 8.97 -21.93
C LEU A 947 -23.35 9.05 -22.70
N THR A 948 -22.34 9.74 -22.18
CA THR A 948 -21.02 9.88 -22.85
C THR A 948 -20.28 8.56 -23.05
N GLN A 949 -20.67 7.49 -22.35
CA GLN A 949 -20.11 6.15 -22.50
C GLN A 949 -20.92 5.26 -23.48
N ALA A 950 -22.07 5.73 -23.98
CA ALA A 950 -22.87 5.00 -24.96
C ALA A 950 -22.54 5.48 -26.38
N PRO A 951 -22.39 4.58 -27.37
CA PRO A 951 -22.37 4.97 -28.77
C PRO A 951 -23.65 5.76 -29.11
N LEU A 952 -23.54 6.81 -29.92
CA LEU A 952 -24.69 7.68 -30.24
C LEU A 952 -25.87 6.90 -30.86
N ALA A 953 -25.60 5.85 -31.63
CA ALA A 953 -26.61 4.96 -32.19
C ALA A 953 -27.44 4.22 -31.12
N GLU A 954 -26.88 3.98 -29.92
CA GLU A 954 -27.59 3.35 -28.79
C GLU A 954 -28.36 4.37 -27.95
N VAL A 955 -27.97 5.65 -27.98
CA VAL A 955 -28.56 6.73 -27.18
C VAL A 955 -30.05 6.88 -27.46
N GLU A 956 -30.48 6.79 -28.72
CA GLU A 956 -31.90 6.87 -29.07
C GLU A 956 -32.72 5.73 -28.43
N GLY A 957 -32.20 4.51 -28.47
CA GLY A 957 -32.80 3.34 -27.84
C GLY A 957 -32.88 3.48 -26.32
N LEU A 958 -31.85 4.00 -25.68
CA LEU A 958 -31.84 4.28 -24.23
C LEU A 958 -32.84 5.39 -23.86
N LEU A 959 -32.88 6.47 -24.64
CA LEU A 959 -33.83 7.57 -24.43
C LEU A 959 -35.28 7.15 -24.66
N SER A 960 -35.54 6.17 -25.53
CA SER A 960 -36.89 5.61 -25.74
C SER A 960 -37.51 5.02 -24.48
N GLN A 961 -36.69 4.59 -23.52
CA GLN A 961 -37.12 4.02 -22.25
C GLN A 961 -37.43 5.08 -21.18
N VAL A 962 -37.08 6.35 -21.44
CA VAL A 962 -37.32 7.48 -20.54
C VAL A 962 -38.48 8.32 -21.09
N VAL A 963 -39.60 8.35 -20.36
CA VAL A 963 -40.80 9.09 -20.74
C VAL A 963 -41.02 10.24 -19.76
N PHE A 964 -40.83 11.47 -20.23
CA PHE A 964 -41.19 12.67 -19.47
C PHE A 964 -42.71 12.84 -19.49
N ALA A 965 -43.36 12.76 -18.33
CA ALA A 965 -44.78 13.08 -18.22
C ALA A 965 -44.94 14.61 -18.17
N PRO A 966 -45.91 15.18 -18.90
CA PRO A 966 -46.15 16.62 -18.92
C PRO A 966 -46.51 17.21 -17.56
#